data_AF-A0A847GHE6-F1
#
_entry.id   AF-A0A847GHE6-F1
#
_cell.length_a   1.000
_cell.length_b   1.000
_cell.length_c   1.000
_cell.angle_alpha   90.00
_cell.angle_beta   90.00
_cell.angle_gamma   90.00
#
_symmetry.space_group_name_H-M   'P 1'
#
loop_
_entity.id
_entity.type
_entity.pdbx_description
1 polymer ?
#
loop_
_entity_poly.entity_id
_entity_poly.type
_entity_poly.pdbx_seq_one_letter_code
_entity_poly.pdbx_strand_id
1 'polypeptide(L)'
;MDLVREAGNAATEEARLGALRRLEALPETDPRLAREAGRLAGFVEQWAAEPRLDFFWRDFRKEENYDFGIAADSPLHPLTCLYRGRMMLWANLEFGGYANPERWEKARRWFAIARDAHPDNPVLRMHLGQALPAPDVPAPHPDAPAWANAQRAALEQLTGIIHWWIDHRMAEDGQYGGGWGDDCEMWRWWTPVLLGFEDPKINAAQARFSSALLSQPHMRGGYTSKIYDVEHTSEDTSDAITPMMHLDPENPEWRERVMRLADLFENLWTGVNDRGFRQFKSTYFSETKVDPSPARACDTAYHPRAMQPALLLWQRTGDARLGRLFTAWMETWADAAARNGRGKPAGVLPGAVHWPDGKIGGLGPDWWDPQNHDEPGLYRWPGPVAMLANTLLLAHHMTGGDKYLASIRDMAAMRLRHAGSPSGEPQEAGGEAWCAARMGWLGGVLGKYRLATGDTGFDALLARDAPPYLSLRLNGERGPLEAALERTARALSINFEGYTSEVRYTDRVLRFPSIFERGKLFTEGISGIPSPDTGLLYATVTGDPGDAGYFPMNAVRWRTPAKNLAALVTDSGKDRFAAELFHFGDAPRNLRMELLLLAPGEYRLRVDCGGDTKESTLTVAAPRPEVTVTLPGGQLAQLFITRRS
;
A
#
# COMPACT_ATOMS: atom_id res chain seq x y z
N MET A 1 -40.72 -22.07 1.21
CA MET A 1 -39.34 -22.53 1.54
C MET A 1 -38.36 -22.24 0.41
N ASP A 2 -38.74 -22.42 -0.86
CA ASP A 2 -37.84 -22.20 -1.99
C ASP A 2 -37.28 -20.78 -2.07
N LEU A 3 -38.09 -19.74 -1.84
CA LEU A 3 -37.61 -18.35 -1.83
C LEU A 3 -36.65 -18.03 -0.66
N VAL A 4 -36.78 -18.70 0.49
CA VAL A 4 -35.82 -18.57 1.60
C VAL A 4 -34.47 -19.18 1.20
N ARG A 5 -34.50 -20.35 0.55
CA ARG A 5 -33.29 -20.98 0.02
C ARG A 5 -32.67 -20.15 -1.09
N GLU A 6 -33.48 -19.57 -1.97
CA GLU A 6 -33.02 -18.67 -3.03
C GLU A 6 -32.33 -17.43 -2.46
N ALA A 7 -32.95 -16.75 -1.49
CA ALA A 7 -32.34 -15.61 -0.78
C ALA A 7 -31.04 -16.03 -0.06
N GLY A 8 -31.10 -17.18 0.62
CA GLY A 8 -29.98 -17.78 1.34
C GLY A 8 -28.77 -18.12 0.48
N ASN A 9 -29.00 -18.65 -0.72
CA ASN A 9 -27.96 -19.08 -1.66
C ASN A 9 -27.57 -17.99 -2.67
N ALA A 10 -28.20 -16.82 -2.64
CA ALA A 10 -27.90 -15.72 -3.54
C ALA A 10 -26.45 -15.23 -3.40
N ALA A 11 -25.76 -15.10 -4.54
CA ALA A 11 -24.40 -14.60 -4.63
C ALA A 11 -24.30 -13.07 -4.44
N THR A 12 -25.33 -12.32 -4.83
CA THR A 12 -25.36 -10.86 -4.78
C THR A 12 -26.43 -10.35 -3.82
N GLU A 13 -26.25 -9.12 -3.32
CA GLU A 13 -27.26 -8.44 -2.51
C GLU A 13 -28.55 -8.19 -3.29
N GLU A 14 -28.46 -7.85 -4.59
CA GLU A 14 -29.60 -7.65 -5.48
C GLU A 14 -30.47 -8.90 -5.62
N ALA A 15 -29.85 -10.05 -5.92
CA ALA A 15 -30.58 -11.31 -6.04
C ALA A 15 -31.25 -11.72 -4.71
N ARG A 16 -30.55 -11.49 -3.59
CA ARG A 16 -31.09 -11.74 -2.25
C ARG A 16 -32.28 -10.86 -1.95
N LEU A 17 -32.18 -9.56 -2.23
CA LEU A 17 -33.25 -8.60 -2.05
C LEU A 17 -34.48 -8.98 -2.89
N GLY A 18 -34.27 -9.34 -4.16
CA GLY A 18 -35.35 -9.77 -5.05
C GLY A 18 -36.08 -11.03 -4.57
N ALA A 19 -35.36 -11.99 -3.99
CA ALA A 19 -35.97 -13.18 -3.39
C ALA A 19 -36.76 -12.86 -2.10
N LEU A 20 -36.24 -11.98 -1.24
CA LEU A 20 -36.91 -11.56 -0.01
C LEU A 20 -38.19 -10.75 -0.30
N ARG A 21 -38.16 -9.84 -1.28
CA ARG A 21 -39.34 -9.06 -1.71
C ARG A 21 -40.42 -9.95 -2.32
N ARG A 22 -40.03 -10.98 -3.09
CA ARG A 22 -40.99 -11.99 -3.57
C ARG A 22 -41.59 -12.80 -2.41
N LEU A 23 -40.78 -13.17 -1.41
CA LEU A 23 -41.26 -13.91 -0.24
C LEU A 23 -42.25 -13.08 0.59
N GLU A 24 -41.98 -11.79 0.77
CA GLU A 24 -42.86 -10.81 1.42
C GLU A 24 -44.21 -10.67 0.69
N ALA A 25 -44.20 -10.62 -0.64
CA ALA A 25 -45.39 -10.39 -1.46
C ALA A 25 -46.21 -11.66 -1.75
N LEU A 26 -45.70 -12.85 -1.43
CA LEU A 26 -46.33 -14.12 -1.79
C LEU A 26 -47.57 -14.39 -0.89
N PRO A 27 -48.80 -14.49 -1.44
CA PRO A 27 -50.03 -14.56 -0.64
C PRO A 27 -50.12 -15.74 0.33
N GLU A 28 -49.51 -16.87 -0.03
CA GLU A 28 -49.48 -18.09 0.78
C GLU A 28 -48.40 -18.12 1.87
N THR A 29 -47.56 -17.08 1.96
CA THR A 29 -46.54 -16.97 3.02
C THR A 29 -47.20 -16.70 4.38
N ASP A 30 -46.75 -17.41 5.41
CA ASP A 30 -47.15 -17.15 6.79
C ASP A 30 -46.98 -15.64 7.15
N PRO A 31 -47.98 -14.98 7.75
CA PRO A 31 -47.92 -13.54 8.00
C PRO A 31 -46.73 -13.07 8.85
N ARG A 32 -46.23 -13.89 9.76
CA ARG A 32 -45.01 -13.57 10.52
C ARG A 32 -43.79 -13.64 9.62
N LEU A 33 -43.66 -14.70 8.82
CA LEU A 33 -42.57 -14.85 7.87
C LEU A 33 -42.55 -13.73 6.81
N ALA A 34 -43.71 -13.32 6.29
CA ALA A 34 -43.80 -12.21 5.33
C ALA A 34 -43.31 -10.89 5.93
N ARG A 35 -43.68 -10.58 7.20
CA ARG A 35 -43.17 -9.40 7.90
C ARG A 35 -41.67 -9.47 8.18
N GLU A 36 -41.16 -10.62 8.58
CA GLU A 36 -39.72 -10.82 8.79
C GLU A 36 -38.93 -10.71 7.47
N ALA A 37 -39.49 -11.19 6.36
CA ALA A 37 -38.92 -11.03 5.02
C ALA A 37 -38.85 -9.55 4.62
N GLY A 38 -39.91 -8.77 4.86
CA GLY A 38 -39.91 -7.32 4.61
C GLY A 38 -38.89 -6.57 5.46
N ARG A 39 -38.74 -6.92 6.74
CA ARG A 39 -37.68 -6.36 7.61
C ARG A 39 -36.28 -6.67 7.09
N LEU A 40 -36.03 -7.94 6.75
CA LEU A 40 -34.73 -8.33 6.23
C LEU A 40 -34.44 -7.67 4.89
N ALA A 41 -35.44 -7.60 4.00
CA ALA A 41 -35.32 -6.92 2.71
C ALA A 41 -34.93 -5.45 2.88
N GLY A 42 -35.58 -4.72 3.80
CA GLY A 42 -35.21 -3.34 4.13
C GLY A 42 -33.78 -3.23 4.64
N PHE A 43 -33.33 -4.17 5.48
CA PHE A 43 -31.93 -4.22 5.92
C PHE A 43 -30.97 -4.49 4.75
N VAL A 44 -31.25 -5.47 3.88
CA VAL A 44 -30.38 -5.80 2.72
C VAL A 44 -30.26 -4.61 1.77
N GLU A 45 -31.37 -3.92 1.53
CA GLU A 45 -31.42 -2.70 0.73
C GLU A 45 -30.54 -1.61 1.34
N GLN A 46 -30.66 -1.35 2.65
CA GLN A 46 -29.80 -0.41 3.35
C GLN A 46 -28.32 -0.81 3.30
N TRP A 47 -28.01 -2.09 3.54
CA TRP A 47 -26.66 -2.65 3.50
C TRP A 47 -26.00 -2.51 2.12
N ALA A 48 -26.78 -2.62 1.04
CA ALA A 48 -26.29 -2.46 -0.32
C ALA A 48 -26.13 -0.99 -0.71
N ALA A 49 -27.05 -0.13 -0.25
CA ALA A 49 -27.12 1.27 -0.64
C ALA A 49 -26.20 2.19 0.17
N GLU A 50 -25.87 1.86 1.42
CA GLU A 50 -25.05 2.71 2.31
C GLU A 50 -23.58 2.26 2.32
N PRO A 51 -22.66 2.98 1.66
CA PRO A 51 -21.28 2.53 1.52
C PRO A 51 -20.49 2.48 2.84
N ARG A 52 -20.71 3.46 3.72
CA ARG A 52 -20.01 3.63 5.02
C ARG A 52 -20.61 2.80 6.14
N LEU A 53 -21.86 2.35 5.99
CA LEU A 53 -22.59 1.56 6.97
C LEU A 53 -22.61 2.16 8.39
N ASP A 54 -22.69 3.49 8.49
CA ASP A 54 -22.63 4.22 9.76
C ASP A 54 -23.76 3.85 10.73
N PHE A 55 -24.86 3.29 10.21
CA PHE A 55 -26.08 2.99 10.95
C PHE A 55 -25.95 1.88 12.01
N PHE A 56 -24.95 0.98 11.93
CA PHE A 56 -24.85 -0.13 12.89
C PHE A 56 -23.60 -0.13 13.76
N TRP A 57 -22.49 0.47 13.33
CA TRP A 57 -21.18 0.12 13.91
C TRP A 57 -21.08 0.45 15.40
N ARG A 58 -21.65 1.57 15.86
CA ARG A 58 -21.47 2.03 17.24
C ARG A 58 -22.09 1.08 18.23
N ASP A 59 -23.33 0.71 17.98
CA ASP A 59 -24.08 -0.17 18.84
C ASP A 59 -23.58 -1.63 18.65
N PHE A 60 -23.21 -2.01 17.43
CA PHE A 60 -22.62 -3.32 17.16
C PHE A 60 -21.28 -3.53 17.86
N ARG A 61 -20.37 -2.56 17.89
CA ARG A 61 -19.07 -2.73 18.58
C ARG A 61 -19.24 -2.95 20.08
N LYS A 62 -20.29 -2.37 20.67
CA LYS A 62 -20.59 -2.47 22.09
C LYS A 62 -21.32 -3.77 22.43
N GLU A 63 -22.39 -4.06 21.72
CA GLU A 63 -23.26 -5.23 21.99
C GLU A 63 -22.75 -6.50 21.31
N GLU A 64 -21.79 -6.36 20.38
CA GLU A 64 -21.27 -7.40 19.51
C GLU A 64 -22.38 -8.22 18.85
N ASN A 65 -23.44 -7.53 18.45
CA ASN A 65 -24.64 -8.10 17.86
C ASN A 65 -25.45 -7.00 17.15
N TYR A 66 -26.31 -7.40 16.23
CA TYR A 66 -27.32 -6.55 15.61
C TYR A 66 -28.69 -7.23 15.71
N ASP A 67 -29.70 -6.48 16.13
CA ASP A 67 -31.08 -6.96 16.18
C ASP A 67 -31.79 -6.64 14.87
N PHE A 68 -32.07 -7.69 14.08
CA PHE A 68 -32.80 -7.60 12.82
C PHE A 68 -34.32 -7.61 13.02
N GLY A 69 -34.80 -7.81 14.26
CA GLY A 69 -36.21 -8.06 14.54
C GLY A 69 -36.70 -9.36 13.92
N ILE A 70 -35.82 -10.36 13.79
CA ILE A 70 -36.11 -11.70 13.26
C ILE A 70 -35.84 -12.71 14.36
N ALA A 71 -36.83 -13.53 14.65
CA ALA A 71 -36.73 -14.49 15.74
C ALA A 71 -35.76 -15.63 15.42
N ALA A 72 -35.20 -16.26 16.47
CA ALA A 72 -34.23 -17.33 16.32
C ALA A 72 -34.81 -18.63 15.71
N ASP A 73 -36.13 -18.85 15.84
CA ASP A 73 -36.87 -19.97 15.24
C ASP A 73 -37.32 -19.68 13.79
N SER A 74 -37.10 -18.48 13.28
CA SER A 74 -37.46 -18.10 11.91
C SER A 74 -36.58 -18.81 10.88
N PRO A 75 -37.12 -19.26 9.74
CA PRO A 75 -36.30 -19.77 8.64
C PRO A 75 -35.39 -18.71 8.01
N LEU A 76 -35.59 -17.41 8.30
CA LEU A 76 -34.71 -16.32 7.88
C LEU A 76 -33.57 -16.05 8.87
N HIS A 77 -33.56 -16.69 10.05
CA HIS A 77 -32.50 -16.50 11.04
C HIS A 77 -31.09 -16.77 10.48
N PRO A 78 -30.82 -17.81 9.68
CA PRO A 78 -29.49 -18.04 9.11
C PRO A 78 -28.97 -16.89 8.24
N LEU A 79 -29.85 -16.17 7.53
CA LEU A 79 -29.47 -14.97 6.78
C LEU A 79 -29.02 -13.83 7.70
N THR A 80 -29.61 -13.69 8.90
CA THR A 80 -29.11 -12.71 9.88
C THR A 80 -27.70 -13.07 10.37
N CYS A 81 -27.37 -14.36 10.45
CA CYS A 81 -26.01 -14.81 10.80
C CYS A 81 -25.00 -14.46 9.71
N LEU A 82 -25.34 -14.53 8.42
CA LEU A 82 -24.47 -14.04 7.34
C LEU A 82 -24.06 -12.58 7.58
N TYR A 83 -25.02 -11.70 7.86
CA TYR A 83 -24.73 -10.28 8.08
C TYR A 83 -24.01 -10.01 9.39
N ARG A 84 -24.37 -10.69 10.49
CA ARG A 84 -23.60 -10.59 11.75
C ARG A 84 -22.14 -11.03 11.57
N GLY A 85 -21.91 -12.09 10.82
CA GLY A 85 -20.58 -12.57 10.44
C GLY A 85 -19.79 -11.49 9.69
N ARG A 86 -20.39 -10.90 8.64
CA ARG A 86 -19.78 -9.81 7.87
C ARG A 86 -19.49 -8.58 8.73
N MET A 87 -20.44 -8.14 9.55
CA MET A 87 -20.26 -7.00 10.47
C MET A 87 -19.07 -7.22 11.42
N MET A 88 -19.00 -8.40 12.05
CA MET A 88 -17.91 -8.73 12.97
C MET A 88 -16.58 -8.83 12.24
N LEU A 89 -16.52 -9.51 11.11
CA LEU A 89 -15.31 -9.63 10.32
C LEU A 89 -14.74 -8.26 9.95
N TRP A 90 -15.58 -7.37 9.40
CA TRP A 90 -15.15 -6.05 8.97
C TRP A 90 -14.77 -5.16 10.14
N ALA A 91 -15.48 -5.24 11.28
CA ALA A 91 -15.07 -4.54 12.50
C ALA A 91 -13.70 -5.01 13.03
N ASN A 92 -13.38 -6.31 12.92
CA ASN A 92 -12.05 -6.83 13.28
C ASN A 92 -10.96 -6.37 12.31
N LEU A 93 -11.27 -6.23 11.02
CA LEU A 93 -10.29 -5.76 10.02
C LEU A 93 -10.03 -4.25 10.10
N GLU A 94 -11.04 -3.49 10.50
CA GLU A 94 -10.99 -2.02 10.52
C GLU A 94 -10.30 -1.47 11.75
N PHE A 95 -10.72 -1.92 12.93
CA PHE A 95 -10.28 -1.33 14.18
C PHE A 95 -9.19 -2.21 14.81
N GLY A 96 -7.93 -1.79 14.69
CA GLY A 96 -6.77 -2.57 15.18
C GLY A 96 -6.86 -2.99 16.65
N GLY A 97 -7.38 -2.12 17.53
CA GLY A 97 -7.61 -2.42 18.96
C GLY A 97 -8.86 -3.25 19.26
N TYR A 98 -9.71 -3.51 18.27
CA TYR A 98 -10.95 -4.26 18.42
C TYR A 98 -10.75 -5.77 18.19
N ALA A 99 -9.78 -6.15 17.35
CA ALA A 99 -9.61 -7.54 16.99
C ALA A 99 -9.16 -8.42 18.16
N ASN A 100 -9.82 -9.57 18.37
CA ASN A 100 -9.39 -10.57 19.35
C ASN A 100 -9.83 -12.00 18.93
N PRO A 101 -9.25 -13.06 19.53
CA PRO A 101 -9.59 -14.44 19.18
C PRO A 101 -11.08 -14.80 19.33
N GLU A 102 -11.76 -14.28 20.37
CA GLU A 102 -13.18 -14.57 20.63
C GLU A 102 -14.09 -13.97 19.54
N ARG A 103 -13.79 -12.76 19.07
CA ARG A 103 -14.53 -12.08 18.00
C ARG A 103 -14.33 -12.74 16.65
N TRP A 104 -13.12 -13.24 16.37
CA TRP A 104 -12.87 -14.08 15.19
C TRP A 104 -13.69 -15.38 15.24
N GLU A 105 -13.71 -16.06 16.38
CA GLU A 105 -14.51 -17.27 16.57
C GLU A 105 -16.01 -16.99 16.40
N LYS A 106 -16.50 -15.88 16.94
CA LYS A 106 -17.90 -15.43 16.83
C LYS A 106 -18.30 -15.17 15.38
N ALA A 107 -17.47 -14.48 14.61
CA ALA A 107 -17.69 -14.29 13.17
C ALA A 107 -17.78 -15.64 12.44
N ARG A 108 -16.81 -16.53 12.67
CA ARG A 108 -16.77 -17.86 12.06
C ARG A 108 -18.02 -18.69 12.40
N ARG A 109 -18.47 -18.65 13.66
CA ARG A 109 -19.67 -19.37 14.11
C ARG A 109 -20.92 -18.91 13.37
N TRP A 110 -21.10 -17.61 13.18
CA TRP A 110 -22.24 -17.10 12.42
C TRP A 110 -22.19 -17.48 10.94
N PHE A 111 -21.01 -17.41 10.32
CA PHE A 111 -20.85 -17.92 8.95
C PHE A 111 -21.18 -19.42 8.86
N ALA A 112 -20.79 -20.23 9.85
CA ALA A 112 -21.10 -21.66 9.88
C ALA A 112 -22.62 -21.92 9.97
N ILE A 113 -23.34 -21.22 10.85
CA ILE A 113 -24.81 -21.32 10.96
C ILE A 113 -25.49 -20.98 9.63
N ALA A 114 -25.05 -19.90 8.99
CA ALA A 114 -25.58 -19.49 7.69
C ALA A 114 -25.28 -20.54 6.61
N ARG A 115 -24.05 -21.09 6.58
CA ARG A 115 -23.62 -22.12 5.61
C ARG A 115 -24.43 -23.40 5.75
N ASP A 116 -24.73 -23.82 6.98
CA ASP A 116 -25.48 -25.06 7.23
C ASP A 116 -26.89 -25.01 6.62
N ALA A 117 -27.51 -23.83 6.63
CA ALA A 117 -28.81 -23.61 6.00
C ALA A 117 -28.72 -23.36 4.48
N HIS A 118 -27.59 -22.82 4.01
CA HIS A 118 -27.40 -22.31 2.65
C HIS A 118 -26.05 -22.77 2.07
N PRO A 119 -25.88 -24.09 1.83
CA PRO A 119 -24.58 -24.67 1.48
C PRO A 119 -24.07 -24.24 0.10
N ASP A 120 -24.94 -23.79 -0.80
CA ASP A 120 -24.59 -23.39 -2.16
C ASP A 120 -24.19 -21.91 -2.25
N ASN A 121 -24.35 -21.12 -1.18
CA ASN A 121 -23.99 -19.71 -1.17
C ASN A 121 -22.47 -19.53 -1.37
N PRO A 122 -22.02 -18.86 -2.46
CA PRO A 122 -20.60 -18.70 -2.73
C PRO A 122 -19.91 -17.78 -1.72
N VAL A 123 -20.57 -16.72 -1.26
CA VAL A 123 -20.01 -15.80 -0.25
C VAL A 123 -19.72 -16.54 1.05
N LEU A 124 -20.63 -17.40 1.53
CA LEU A 124 -20.42 -18.18 2.75
C LEU A 124 -19.28 -19.19 2.60
N ARG A 125 -19.20 -19.86 1.44
CA ARG A 125 -18.11 -20.79 1.11
C ARG A 125 -16.76 -20.07 1.10
N MET A 126 -16.69 -18.89 0.48
CA MET A 126 -15.51 -18.04 0.46
C MET A 126 -15.05 -17.65 1.87
N HIS A 127 -15.95 -17.11 2.69
CA HIS A 127 -15.66 -16.71 4.07
C HIS A 127 -15.20 -17.88 4.94
N LEU A 128 -15.69 -19.09 4.65
CA LEU A 128 -15.31 -20.31 5.36
C LEU A 128 -14.10 -21.03 4.74
N GLY A 129 -13.33 -20.35 3.89
CA GLY A 129 -12.01 -20.81 3.48
C GLY A 129 -11.96 -21.59 2.18
N GLN A 130 -13.06 -21.63 1.42
CA GLN A 130 -13.01 -22.16 0.06
C GLN A 130 -12.50 -21.09 -0.91
N ALA A 131 -11.37 -21.37 -1.56
CA ALA A 131 -10.87 -20.54 -2.65
C ALA A 131 -11.80 -20.66 -3.87
N LEU A 132 -12.49 -19.57 -4.22
CA LEU A 132 -13.32 -19.49 -5.42
C LEU A 132 -12.51 -18.86 -6.56
N PRO A 133 -12.49 -19.43 -7.78
CA PRO A 133 -11.79 -18.84 -8.91
C PRO A 133 -12.31 -17.43 -9.22
N ALA A 134 -11.40 -16.49 -9.43
CA ALA A 134 -11.74 -15.16 -9.94
C ALA A 134 -12.14 -15.25 -11.43
N PRO A 135 -12.98 -14.31 -11.92
CA PRO A 135 -13.29 -14.23 -13.34
C PRO A 135 -12.07 -13.83 -14.16
N ASP A 136 -12.07 -14.22 -15.44
CA ASP A 136 -11.11 -13.76 -16.45
C ASP A 136 -9.61 -13.97 -16.09
N VAL A 137 -9.30 -15.00 -15.30
CA VAL A 137 -7.91 -15.39 -15.02
C VAL A 137 -7.28 -15.92 -16.32
N PRO A 138 -6.20 -15.28 -16.84
CA PRO A 138 -5.64 -15.68 -18.12
C PRO A 138 -4.97 -17.07 -18.02
N ALA A 139 -5.25 -17.94 -19.00
CA ALA A 139 -4.58 -19.23 -19.11
C ALA A 139 -3.07 -19.04 -19.38
N PRO A 140 -2.18 -19.83 -18.75
CA PRO A 140 -0.74 -19.75 -19.00
C PRO A 140 -0.40 -19.96 -20.48
N HIS A 141 0.50 -19.14 -21.01
CA HIS A 141 1.07 -19.35 -22.34
C HIS A 141 2.24 -20.34 -22.23
N PRO A 142 2.28 -21.41 -23.06
CA PRO A 142 3.28 -22.48 -22.92
C PRO A 142 4.71 -22.00 -23.12
N ASP A 143 4.93 -21.06 -24.05
CA ASP A 143 6.27 -20.52 -24.33
C ASP A 143 6.68 -19.36 -23.41
N ALA A 144 5.80 -18.92 -22.51
CA ALA A 144 6.13 -17.84 -21.58
C ALA A 144 6.87 -18.39 -20.36
N PRO A 145 7.94 -17.71 -19.89
CA PRO A 145 8.57 -18.04 -18.62
C PRO A 145 7.57 -18.04 -17.45
N ALA A 146 7.84 -18.83 -16.41
CA ALA A 146 6.97 -18.95 -15.24
C ALA A 146 6.69 -17.58 -14.58
N TRP A 147 7.72 -16.74 -14.42
CA TRP A 147 7.57 -15.38 -13.89
C TRP A 147 6.61 -14.53 -14.74
N ALA A 148 6.66 -14.67 -16.07
CA ALA A 148 5.88 -13.85 -16.99
C ALA A 148 4.40 -14.24 -16.92
N ASN A 149 4.10 -15.54 -16.89
CA ASN A 149 2.74 -16.04 -16.69
C ASN A 149 2.15 -15.57 -15.35
N ALA A 150 2.91 -15.70 -14.26
CA ALA A 150 2.47 -15.27 -12.94
C ALA A 150 2.28 -13.74 -12.86
N GLN A 151 3.24 -12.96 -13.38
CA GLN A 151 3.14 -11.50 -13.37
C GLN A 151 1.96 -11.00 -14.20
N ARG A 152 1.72 -11.55 -15.40
CA ARG A 152 0.53 -11.19 -16.21
C ARG A 152 -0.76 -11.48 -15.45
N ALA A 153 -0.90 -12.69 -14.90
CA ALA A 153 -2.11 -13.05 -14.16
C ALA A 153 -2.37 -12.10 -12.99
N ALA A 154 -1.33 -11.78 -12.21
CA ALA A 154 -1.43 -10.82 -11.12
C ALA A 154 -1.80 -9.40 -11.59
N LEU A 155 -1.13 -8.86 -12.61
CA LEU A 155 -1.36 -7.51 -13.12
C LEU A 155 -2.76 -7.36 -13.75
N GLU A 156 -3.22 -8.34 -14.52
CA GLU A 156 -4.54 -8.31 -15.15
C GLU A 156 -5.66 -8.43 -14.11
N GLN A 157 -5.52 -9.30 -13.11
CA GLN A 157 -6.49 -9.42 -12.02
C GLN A 157 -6.52 -8.16 -11.15
N LEU A 158 -5.35 -7.58 -10.81
CA LEU A 158 -5.29 -6.29 -10.11
C LEU A 158 -5.96 -5.18 -10.94
N THR A 159 -5.72 -5.14 -12.25
CA THR A 159 -6.37 -4.17 -13.16
C THR A 159 -7.89 -4.36 -13.16
N GLY A 160 -8.38 -5.61 -13.19
CA GLY A 160 -9.80 -5.94 -13.11
C GLY A 160 -10.45 -5.48 -11.79
N ILE A 161 -9.77 -5.68 -10.67
CA ILE A 161 -10.22 -5.16 -9.35
C ILE A 161 -10.33 -3.64 -9.39
N ILE A 162 -9.30 -2.93 -9.87
CA ILE A 162 -9.32 -1.46 -9.95
C ILE A 162 -10.47 -0.97 -10.85
N HIS A 163 -10.62 -1.57 -12.03
CA HIS A 163 -11.68 -1.24 -12.97
C HIS A 163 -13.07 -1.48 -12.36
N TRP A 164 -13.25 -2.57 -11.61
CA TRP A 164 -14.50 -2.85 -10.91
C TRP A 164 -14.85 -1.74 -9.91
N TRP A 165 -13.88 -1.28 -9.10
CA TRP A 165 -14.10 -0.16 -8.17
C TRP A 165 -14.48 1.12 -8.89
N ILE A 166 -13.82 1.43 -10.01
CA ILE A 166 -14.15 2.60 -10.83
C ILE A 166 -15.57 2.50 -11.37
N ASP A 167 -15.97 1.34 -11.90
CA ASP A 167 -17.28 1.17 -12.54
C ASP A 167 -18.45 1.08 -11.54
N HIS A 168 -18.24 0.48 -10.38
CA HIS A 168 -19.32 0.10 -9.47
C HIS A 168 -19.37 0.94 -8.19
N ARG A 169 -18.28 1.65 -7.84
CA ARG A 169 -18.14 2.31 -6.55
C ARG A 169 -17.78 3.79 -6.64
N MET A 170 -17.11 4.24 -7.69
CA MET A 170 -16.81 5.66 -7.85
C MET A 170 -18.09 6.48 -8.10
N ALA A 171 -18.51 7.26 -7.11
CA ALA A 171 -19.68 8.13 -7.15
C ALA A 171 -19.47 9.36 -8.07
N GLU A 172 -20.54 10.14 -8.28
CA GLU A 172 -20.50 11.36 -9.11
C GLU A 172 -19.56 12.44 -8.53
N ASP A 173 -19.41 12.52 -7.22
CA ASP A 173 -18.48 13.41 -6.54
C ASP A 173 -17.03 12.89 -6.53
N GLY A 174 -16.82 11.63 -6.92
CA GLY A 174 -15.51 10.98 -7.02
C GLY A 174 -15.14 10.06 -5.86
N GLN A 175 -15.93 9.98 -4.79
CA GLN A 175 -15.68 9.04 -3.67
C GLN A 175 -15.95 7.59 -4.07
N TYR A 176 -15.34 6.62 -3.39
CA TYR A 176 -15.55 5.17 -3.56
C TYR A 176 -16.39 4.53 -2.43
N GLY A 177 -16.68 5.32 -1.39
CA GLY A 177 -17.66 4.98 -0.37
C GLY A 177 -17.10 4.67 1.02
N GLY A 178 -15.77 4.68 1.22
CA GLY A 178 -15.19 4.79 2.56
C GLY A 178 -15.19 6.23 3.07
N GLY A 179 -15.26 7.19 2.15
CA GLY A 179 -15.12 8.61 2.43
C GLY A 179 -13.70 9.08 2.11
N TRP A 180 -13.50 10.39 2.03
CA TRP A 180 -12.25 10.99 1.54
C TRP A 180 -10.95 10.42 2.14
N GLY A 181 -10.89 10.22 3.46
CA GLY A 181 -9.70 9.69 4.15
C GLY A 181 -9.37 8.26 3.72
N ASP A 182 -10.32 7.34 3.85
CA ASP A 182 -10.09 5.93 3.47
C ASP A 182 -9.93 5.75 1.95
N ASP A 183 -10.73 6.48 1.15
CA ASP A 183 -10.74 6.36 -0.31
C ASP A 183 -9.40 6.80 -0.91
N CYS A 184 -8.71 7.76 -0.28
CA CYS A 184 -7.40 8.18 -0.76
C CYS A 184 -6.32 7.12 -0.54
N GLU A 185 -6.50 6.16 0.37
CA GLU A 185 -5.49 5.13 0.59
C GLU A 185 -5.47 4.04 -0.51
N MET A 186 -6.55 3.94 -1.30
CA MET A 186 -6.71 2.89 -2.32
C MET A 186 -5.57 2.87 -3.33
N TRP A 187 -5.08 4.04 -3.77
CA TRP A 187 -4.04 4.09 -4.81
C TRP A 187 -2.72 3.48 -4.35
N ARG A 188 -2.44 3.43 -3.04
CA ARG A 188 -1.21 2.84 -2.48
C ARG A 188 -1.08 1.38 -2.95
N TRP A 189 -2.22 0.68 -3.01
CA TRP A 189 -2.32 -0.70 -3.51
C TRP A 189 -2.27 -0.80 -5.04
N TRP A 190 -2.67 0.26 -5.75
CA TRP A 190 -2.79 0.31 -7.20
C TRP A 190 -1.52 0.78 -7.92
N THR A 191 -0.48 1.16 -7.17
CA THR A 191 0.81 1.64 -7.68
C THR A 191 1.43 0.80 -8.81
N PRO A 192 1.35 -0.55 -8.85
CA PRO A 192 1.95 -1.31 -9.96
C PRO A 192 1.33 -0.95 -11.31
N VAL A 193 0.00 -0.79 -11.35
CA VAL A 193 -0.73 -0.47 -12.57
C VAL A 193 -0.71 1.05 -12.81
N LEU A 194 -0.96 1.84 -11.77
CA LEU A 194 -1.06 3.29 -11.84
C LEU A 194 0.27 3.94 -12.28
N LEU A 195 1.39 3.50 -11.71
CA LEU A 195 2.71 4.10 -11.95
C LEU A 195 3.56 3.29 -12.93
N GLY A 196 3.35 1.98 -13.01
CA GLY A 196 4.07 1.12 -13.95
C GLY A 196 3.55 1.23 -15.38
N PHE A 197 2.25 1.46 -15.58
CA PHE A 197 1.60 1.40 -16.88
C PHE A 197 0.83 2.68 -17.23
N GLU A 198 0.27 2.72 -18.44
CA GLU A 198 -0.65 3.75 -18.90
C GLU A 198 -2.00 3.09 -19.17
N ASP A 199 -2.89 3.18 -18.18
CA ASP A 199 -4.29 2.81 -18.31
C ASP A 199 -5.14 4.10 -18.27
N PRO A 200 -5.79 4.49 -19.38
CA PRO A 200 -6.54 5.75 -19.44
C PRO A 200 -7.65 5.86 -18.40
N LYS A 201 -8.33 4.75 -18.08
CA LYS A 201 -9.45 4.74 -17.13
C LYS A 201 -8.95 4.93 -15.71
N ILE A 202 -7.89 4.21 -15.32
CA ILE A 202 -7.27 4.32 -14.00
C ILE A 202 -6.66 5.71 -13.81
N ASN A 203 -5.93 6.22 -14.81
CA ASN A 203 -5.33 7.55 -14.74
C ASN A 203 -6.39 8.65 -14.60
N ALA A 204 -7.49 8.56 -15.37
CA ALA A 204 -8.58 9.53 -15.30
C ALA A 204 -9.31 9.46 -13.93
N ALA A 205 -9.52 8.26 -13.40
CA ALA A 205 -10.13 8.07 -12.08
C ALA A 205 -9.25 8.67 -10.97
N GLN A 206 -7.93 8.44 -11.00
CA GLN A 206 -7.00 9.04 -10.05
C GLN A 206 -7.00 10.58 -10.15
N ALA A 207 -6.93 11.13 -11.36
CA ALA A 207 -6.95 12.58 -11.56
C ALA A 207 -8.25 13.22 -11.05
N ARG A 208 -9.40 12.59 -11.35
CA ARG A 208 -10.71 13.02 -10.86
C ARG A 208 -10.79 12.97 -9.34
N PHE A 209 -10.36 11.87 -8.72
CA PHE A 209 -10.34 11.73 -7.27
C PHE A 209 -9.45 12.79 -6.61
N SER A 210 -8.19 12.92 -7.06
CA SER A 210 -7.24 13.90 -6.53
C SER A 210 -7.79 15.33 -6.63
N SER A 211 -8.36 15.70 -7.78
CA SER A 211 -8.97 17.02 -7.96
C SER A 211 -10.18 17.22 -7.04
N ALA A 212 -11.04 16.21 -6.89
CA ALA A 212 -12.24 16.31 -6.04
C ALA A 212 -11.87 16.44 -4.56
N LEU A 213 -10.92 15.63 -4.08
CA LEU A 213 -10.43 15.67 -2.70
C LEU A 213 -9.77 17.01 -2.38
N LEU A 214 -8.89 17.48 -3.24
CA LEU A 214 -8.19 18.76 -3.05
C LEU A 214 -9.09 19.99 -3.20
N SER A 215 -10.32 19.82 -3.69
CA SER A 215 -11.35 20.87 -3.75
C SER A 215 -12.24 20.94 -2.50
N GLN A 216 -12.14 19.95 -1.60
CA GLN A 216 -12.99 19.89 -0.41
C GLN A 216 -12.79 21.12 0.50
N PRO A 217 -13.83 21.57 1.22
CA PRO A 217 -13.75 22.76 2.05
C PRO A 217 -12.60 22.77 3.05
N HIS A 218 -12.22 21.61 3.60
CA HIS A 218 -11.12 21.49 4.55
C HIS A 218 -9.73 21.54 3.90
N MET A 219 -9.60 21.43 2.58
CA MET A 219 -8.32 21.45 1.85
C MET A 219 -7.99 22.81 1.20
N ARG A 220 -8.87 23.82 1.37
CA ARG A 220 -8.82 25.08 0.62
C ARG A 220 -7.53 25.88 0.78
N GLY A 221 -6.85 25.85 1.93
CA GLY A 221 -5.57 26.54 2.12
C GLY A 221 -4.35 25.67 1.83
N GLY A 222 -4.54 24.57 1.09
CA GLY A 222 -3.50 23.70 0.54
C GLY A 222 -3.03 22.57 1.45
N TYR A 223 -3.65 22.44 2.63
CA TYR A 223 -3.52 21.30 3.53
C TYR A 223 -4.81 21.21 4.37
N THR A 224 -5.04 20.13 5.12
CA THR A 224 -6.28 20.04 5.91
C THR A 224 -6.35 21.13 6.97
N SER A 225 -7.52 21.75 7.13
CA SER A 225 -7.81 22.75 8.18
C SER A 225 -8.15 22.11 9.53
N LYS A 226 -8.45 20.80 9.52
CA LYS A 226 -8.72 20.01 10.72
C LYS A 226 -7.41 19.63 11.40
N ILE A 227 -7.43 19.57 12.73
CA ILE A 227 -6.26 19.12 13.49
C ILE A 227 -6.38 17.61 13.71
N TYR A 228 -5.45 16.86 13.16
CA TYR A 228 -5.30 15.43 13.33
C TYR A 228 -3.85 15.10 13.62
N ASP A 229 -3.58 13.87 14.03
CA ASP A 229 -2.22 13.36 14.12
C ASP A 229 -1.59 13.24 12.70
N VAL A 230 -0.27 13.05 12.64
CA VAL A 230 0.50 13.20 11.41
C VAL A 230 0.15 12.16 10.34
N GLU A 231 -0.32 10.97 10.73
CA GLU A 231 -0.85 9.99 9.78
C GLU A 231 -2.06 10.60 9.06
N HIS A 232 -3.16 10.80 9.78
CA HIS A 232 -4.42 11.27 9.22
C HIS A 232 -4.38 12.68 8.62
N THR A 233 -3.59 13.60 9.20
CA THR A 233 -3.51 14.98 8.68
C THR A 233 -2.82 15.03 7.31
N SER A 234 -1.99 14.03 7.01
CA SER A 234 -1.18 13.99 5.79
C SER A 234 -1.81 13.21 4.63
N GLU A 235 -2.75 12.30 4.92
CA GLU A 235 -3.41 11.40 3.97
C GLU A 235 -3.92 12.15 2.74
N ASP A 236 -4.90 13.05 2.91
CA ASP A 236 -5.52 13.78 1.81
C ASP A 236 -4.51 14.47 0.87
N THR A 237 -3.41 14.97 1.45
CA THR A 237 -2.37 15.68 0.71
C THR A 237 -1.46 14.70 -0.02
N SER A 238 -0.88 13.75 0.71
CA SER A 238 0.14 12.85 0.18
C SER A 238 -0.43 11.84 -0.79
N ASP A 239 -1.65 11.37 -0.54
CA ASP A 239 -2.36 10.41 -1.37
C ASP A 239 -3.01 11.04 -2.61
N ALA A 240 -3.35 12.33 -2.58
CA ALA A 240 -3.86 13.01 -3.77
C ALA A 240 -2.73 13.55 -4.67
N ILE A 241 -1.68 14.14 -4.10
CA ILE A 241 -0.68 14.89 -4.86
C ILE A 241 0.41 13.97 -5.40
N THR A 242 0.94 13.03 -4.59
CA THR A 242 2.07 12.18 -5.00
C THR A 242 1.78 11.38 -6.28
N PRO A 243 0.67 10.62 -6.39
CA PRO A 243 0.40 9.91 -7.63
C PRO A 243 0.27 10.87 -8.83
N MET A 244 -0.35 12.04 -8.66
CA MET A 244 -0.46 13.02 -9.74
C MET A 244 0.88 13.59 -10.17
N MET A 245 1.83 13.78 -9.25
CA MET A 245 3.19 14.15 -9.62
C MET A 245 3.90 13.05 -10.43
N HIS A 246 3.58 11.77 -10.25
CA HIS A 246 4.09 10.72 -11.13
C HIS A 246 3.36 10.65 -12.47
N LEU A 247 2.06 10.90 -12.50
CA LEU A 247 1.23 10.79 -13.70
C LEU A 247 1.40 11.98 -14.64
N ASP A 248 1.46 13.18 -14.07
CA ASP A 248 1.46 14.49 -14.73
C ASP A 248 2.52 15.44 -14.10
N PRO A 249 3.81 15.06 -14.13
CA PRO A 249 4.90 15.77 -13.45
C PRO A 249 5.15 17.21 -13.92
N GLU A 250 4.73 17.58 -15.12
CA GLU A 250 4.97 18.92 -15.69
C GLU A 250 3.86 19.92 -15.33
N ASN A 251 2.79 19.45 -14.69
CA ASN A 251 1.68 20.32 -14.32
C ASN A 251 2.08 21.27 -13.18
N PRO A 252 2.03 22.60 -13.40
CA PRO A 252 2.48 23.59 -12.43
C PRO A 252 1.63 23.59 -11.15
N GLU A 253 0.37 23.15 -11.21
CA GLU A 253 -0.51 23.10 -10.04
C GLU A 253 0.06 22.21 -8.93
N TRP A 254 0.62 21.04 -9.30
CA TRP A 254 1.23 20.14 -8.32
C TRP A 254 2.45 20.78 -7.66
N ARG A 255 3.25 21.52 -8.42
CA ARG A 255 4.38 22.27 -7.87
C ARG A 255 3.91 23.35 -6.89
N GLU A 256 2.89 24.13 -7.25
CA GLU A 256 2.35 25.18 -6.39
C GLU A 256 1.83 24.62 -5.06
N ARG A 257 1.06 23.52 -5.12
CA ARG A 257 0.56 22.82 -3.93
C ARG A 257 1.70 22.28 -3.06
N VAL A 258 2.75 21.72 -3.66
CA VAL A 258 3.95 21.27 -2.94
C VAL A 258 4.67 22.43 -2.25
N MET A 259 4.81 23.58 -2.93
CA MET A 259 5.48 24.75 -2.35
C MET A 259 4.68 25.32 -1.17
N ARG A 260 3.36 25.18 -1.17
CA ARG A 260 2.52 25.50 0.00
C ARG A 260 2.86 24.61 1.21
N LEU A 261 3.16 23.32 1.02
CA LEU A 261 3.65 22.46 2.10
C LEU A 261 4.99 22.94 2.66
N ALA A 262 5.89 23.39 1.78
CA ALA A 262 7.18 23.96 2.21
C ALA A 262 6.98 25.24 3.05
N ASP A 263 6.02 26.10 2.69
CA ASP A 263 5.68 27.29 3.47
C ASP A 263 5.15 26.94 4.86
N LEU A 264 4.24 25.97 4.94
CA LEU A 264 3.66 25.50 6.21
C LEU A 264 4.73 24.83 7.08
N PHE A 265 5.56 23.99 6.48
CA PHE A 265 6.70 23.36 7.13
C PHE A 265 7.64 24.41 7.73
N GLU A 266 8.09 25.38 6.94
CA GLU A 266 9.09 26.36 7.34
C GLU A 266 8.58 27.30 8.43
N ASN A 267 7.33 27.77 8.30
CA ASN A 267 6.81 28.90 9.08
C ASN A 267 5.84 28.50 10.20
N LEU A 268 5.20 27.33 10.12
CA LEU A 268 4.17 26.91 11.07
C LEU A 268 4.54 25.60 11.77
N TRP A 269 4.69 24.50 11.04
CA TRP A 269 4.80 23.15 11.60
C TRP A 269 6.12 22.89 12.32
N THR A 270 7.21 23.52 11.85
CA THR A 270 8.54 23.33 12.42
C THR A 270 9.08 24.61 13.06
N GLY A 271 10.11 24.43 13.89
CA GLY A 271 10.89 25.51 14.48
C GLY A 271 12.32 25.03 14.76
N VAL A 272 13.14 25.90 15.34
CA VAL A 272 14.48 25.53 15.84
C VAL A 272 14.34 25.09 17.30
N ASN A 273 14.74 23.85 17.58
CA ASN A 273 14.67 23.25 18.91
C ASN A 273 15.81 23.79 19.81
N ASP A 274 15.79 23.46 21.10
CA ASP A 274 16.80 23.92 22.08
C ASP A 274 18.21 23.37 21.79
N ARG A 275 18.32 22.38 20.89
CA ARG A 275 19.58 21.83 20.39
C ARG A 275 20.09 22.54 19.13
N GLY A 276 19.35 23.53 18.61
CA GLY A 276 19.73 24.31 17.43
C GLY A 276 19.33 23.71 16.09
N PHE A 277 18.51 22.65 16.07
CA PHE A 277 18.10 21.96 14.84
C PHE A 277 16.64 22.23 14.48
N ARG A 278 16.29 22.13 13.19
CA ARG A 278 14.91 22.28 12.73
C ARG A 278 14.12 21.00 13.00
N GLN A 279 12.97 21.11 13.67
CA GLN A 279 12.18 19.96 14.10
C GLN A 279 10.68 20.27 14.01
N PHE A 280 9.86 19.25 13.72
CA PHE A 280 8.41 19.37 13.89
C PHE A 280 8.04 19.63 15.35
N LYS A 281 7.09 20.52 15.55
CA LYS A 281 6.66 20.97 16.89
C LYS A 281 5.67 20.00 17.54
N SER A 282 4.94 19.22 16.74
CA SER A 282 3.87 18.35 17.22
C SER A 282 3.55 17.27 16.22
N THR A 283 3.08 16.14 16.74
CA THR A 283 2.44 15.08 15.96
C THR A 283 1.06 15.52 15.48
N TYR A 284 0.45 16.56 16.06
CA TYR A 284 -0.88 17.06 15.68
C TYR A 284 -0.81 18.47 15.10
N PHE A 285 -1.19 18.62 13.83
CA PHE A 285 -1.16 19.91 13.14
C PHE A 285 -2.11 19.98 11.95
N SER A 286 -2.32 21.19 11.45
CA SER A 286 -3.16 21.53 10.31
C SER A 286 -2.54 22.69 9.51
N GLU A 287 -3.23 23.17 8.47
CA GLU A 287 -2.79 24.33 7.69
C GLU A 287 -2.71 25.65 8.50
N THR A 288 -3.38 25.72 9.65
CA THR A 288 -3.47 26.95 10.47
C THR A 288 -2.95 26.81 11.88
N LYS A 289 -2.80 25.59 12.41
CA LYS A 289 -2.49 25.34 13.82
C LYS A 289 -1.56 24.16 14.03
N VAL A 290 -0.87 24.19 15.17
CA VAL A 290 -0.06 23.10 15.71
C VAL A 290 -0.50 22.92 17.16
N ASP A 291 -0.75 21.69 17.59
CA ASP A 291 -1.12 21.40 18.98
C ASP A 291 0.10 21.59 19.89
N PRO A 292 0.05 22.52 20.87
CA PRO A 292 1.18 22.80 21.76
C PRO A 292 1.28 21.83 22.95
N SER A 293 0.38 20.86 23.08
CA SER A 293 0.33 19.96 24.23
C SER A 293 1.63 19.15 24.36
N PRO A 294 2.32 19.17 25.52
CA PRO A 294 3.60 18.48 25.69
C PRO A 294 3.56 16.98 25.32
N ALA A 295 2.45 16.30 25.60
CA ALA A 295 2.30 14.88 25.25
C ALA A 295 2.38 14.64 23.73
N ARG A 296 1.89 15.59 22.92
CA ARG A 296 1.84 15.52 21.46
C ARG A 296 3.03 16.19 20.78
N ALA A 297 3.87 16.90 21.55
CA ALA A 297 5.00 17.68 21.06
C ALA A 297 6.18 16.80 20.62
N CYS A 298 5.95 15.95 19.61
CA CYS A 298 6.93 15.00 19.09
C CYS A 298 7.05 15.10 17.57
N ASP A 299 8.28 15.12 17.08
CA ASP A 299 8.64 14.75 15.72
C ASP A 299 8.84 13.23 15.69
N THR A 300 8.18 12.53 14.78
CA THR A 300 8.11 11.06 14.71
C THR A 300 8.57 10.57 13.35
N ALA A 301 8.93 9.29 13.26
CA ALA A 301 9.32 8.70 11.98
C ALA A 301 8.20 8.65 10.91
N TYR A 302 6.97 9.05 11.26
CA TYR A 302 5.83 9.18 10.33
C TYR A 302 5.79 10.57 9.65
N HIS A 303 6.46 11.59 10.20
CA HIS A 303 6.44 12.95 9.64
C HIS A 303 6.96 13.09 8.19
N PRO A 304 7.84 12.22 7.65
CA PRO A 304 8.11 12.19 6.22
C PRO A 304 6.86 12.11 5.36
N ARG A 305 5.77 11.50 5.86
CA ARG A 305 4.50 11.40 5.16
C ARG A 305 3.90 12.76 4.84
N ALA A 306 3.88 13.70 5.80
CA ALA A 306 3.37 15.06 5.57
C ALA A 306 4.17 15.85 4.53
N MET A 307 5.44 15.48 4.32
CA MET A 307 6.34 16.12 3.36
C MET A 307 6.55 15.30 2.09
N GLN A 308 5.85 14.17 1.91
CA GLN A 308 6.12 13.20 0.84
C GLN A 308 6.13 13.85 -0.56
N PRO A 309 5.10 14.63 -0.98
CA PRO A 309 5.14 15.33 -2.27
C PRO A 309 6.34 16.29 -2.42
N ALA A 310 6.73 16.96 -1.34
CA ALA A 310 7.82 17.91 -1.34
C ALA A 310 9.20 17.22 -1.39
N LEU A 311 9.35 16.06 -0.75
CA LEU A 311 10.53 15.21 -0.89
C LEU A 311 10.69 14.73 -2.33
N LEU A 312 9.59 14.34 -3.00
CA LEU A 312 9.60 13.96 -4.41
C LEU A 312 10.02 15.13 -5.32
N LEU A 313 9.46 16.33 -5.09
CA LEU A 313 9.86 17.52 -5.86
C LEU A 313 11.35 17.83 -5.67
N TRP A 314 11.84 17.76 -4.43
CA TRP A 314 13.26 17.98 -4.14
C TRP A 314 14.15 16.99 -4.88
N GLN A 315 13.83 15.69 -4.82
CA GLN A 315 14.59 14.65 -5.51
C GLN A 315 14.71 14.93 -7.02
N ARG A 316 13.61 15.36 -7.66
CA ARG A 316 13.58 15.54 -9.12
C ARG A 316 14.23 16.82 -9.60
N THR A 317 14.20 17.88 -8.78
CA THR A 317 14.57 19.23 -9.23
C THR A 317 15.82 19.77 -8.57
N GLY A 318 16.24 19.22 -7.42
CA GLY A 318 17.30 19.78 -6.60
C GLY A 318 16.96 21.18 -6.05
N ASP A 319 15.67 21.52 -5.90
CA ASP A 319 15.24 22.84 -5.44
C ASP A 319 16.00 23.28 -4.18
N ALA A 320 16.64 24.44 -4.26
CA ALA A 320 17.57 24.91 -3.23
C ALA A 320 16.88 25.26 -1.91
N ARG A 321 15.61 25.70 -1.93
CA ARG A 321 14.85 26.00 -0.71
C ARG A 321 14.48 24.70 -0.01
N LEU A 322 13.93 23.74 -0.75
CA LEU A 322 13.60 22.42 -0.22
C LEU A 322 14.85 21.72 0.34
N GLY A 323 15.96 21.79 -0.41
CA GLY A 323 17.25 21.27 0.04
C GLY A 323 17.66 21.80 1.41
N ARG A 324 17.67 23.13 1.61
CA ARG A 324 18.01 23.74 2.91
C ARG A 324 17.07 23.29 4.03
N LEU A 325 15.76 23.24 3.77
CA LEU A 325 14.76 22.86 4.77
C LEU A 325 14.92 21.40 5.20
N PHE A 326 15.04 20.49 4.24
CA PHE A 326 15.14 19.06 4.51
C PHE A 326 16.48 18.66 5.10
N THR A 327 17.59 19.28 4.68
CA THR A 327 18.89 19.01 5.31
C THR A 327 18.92 19.48 6.77
N ALA A 328 18.35 20.65 7.07
CA ALA A 328 18.27 21.16 8.44
C ALA A 328 17.37 20.30 9.33
N TRP A 329 16.32 19.71 8.76
CA TRP A 329 15.45 18.78 9.48
C TRP A 329 16.09 17.41 9.69
N MET A 330 16.71 16.85 8.66
CA MET A 330 17.41 15.56 8.76
C MET A 330 18.62 15.62 9.69
N GLU A 331 19.20 16.80 9.93
CA GLU A 331 20.22 17.00 10.97
C GLU A 331 19.69 16.71 12.39
N THR A 332 18.43 17.04 12.70
CA THR A 332 17.78 16.66 13.96
C THR A 332 17.78 15.16 14.16
N TRP A 333 17.41 14.41 13.12
CA TRP A 333 17.32 12.96 13.17
C TRP A 333 18.70 12.30 13.19
N ALA A 334 19.68 12.83 12.47
CA ALA A 334 21.06 12.38 12.54
C ALA A 334 21.68 12.58 13.94
N ASP A 335 21.47 13.75 14.57
CA ASP A 335 21.88 14.02 15.96
C ASP A 335 21.19 13.05 16.94
N ALA A 336 19.87 12.89 16.83
CA ALA A 336 19.10 12.03 17.73
C ALA A 336 19.50 10.55 17.59
N ALA A 337 19.82 10.09 16.38
CA ALA A 337 20.29 8.73 16.14
C ALA A 337 21.68 8.49 16.74
N ALA A 338 22.62 9.41 16.53
CA ALA A 338 24.00 9.29 16.99
C ALA A 338 24.13 9.26 18.52
N ARG A 339 23.24 9.94 19.24
CA ARG A 339 23.25 10.00 20.70
C ARG A 339 22.74 8.71 21.35
N ASN A 340 23.33 8.37 22.49
CA ASN A 340 22.68 7.53 23.48
C ASN A 340 21.68 8.35 24.31
N GLY A 341 20.73 7.68 24.96
CA GLY A 341 19.80 8.32 25.88
C GLY A 341 18.56 7.47 26.15
N ARG A 342 18.14 7.42 27.42
CA ARG A 342 16.98 6.62 27.88
C ARG A 342 17.04 5.15 27.43
N GLY A 343 18.23 4.55 27.47
CA GLY A 343 18.45 3.17 27.03
C GLY A 343 18.54 2.96 25.51
N LYS A 344 18.32 3.99 24.67
CA LYS A 344 18.49 3.88 23.22
C LYS A 344 19.95 3.62 22.86
N PRO A 345 20.27 2.56 22.08
CA PRO A 345 21.60 2.37 21.51
C PRO A 345 21.98 3.54 20.58
N ALA A 346 23.25 3.94 20.63
CA ALA A 346 23.79 4.89 19.66
C ALA A 346 23.71 4.30 18.24
N GLY A 347 23.43 5.14 17.25
CA GLY A 347 23.25 4.73 15.85
C GLY A 347 21.83 4.30 15.48
N VAL A 348 20.94 4.03 16.45
CA VAL A 348 19.54 3.66 16.20
C VAL A 348 18.65 4.90 16.09
N LEU A 349 17.82 4.96 15.05
CA LEU A 349 16.78 5.99 14.92
C LEU A 349 15.73 5.83 16.05
N PRO A 350 15.46 6.88 16.85
CA PRO A 350 14.43 6.80 17.89
C PRO A 350 13.01 6.76 17.31
N GLY A 351 12.03 6.33 18.10
CA GLY A 351 10.61 6.42 17.70
C GLY A 351 10.13 7.87 17.55
N ALA A 352 10.66 8.78 18.37
CA ALA A 352 10.38 10.20 18.31
C ALA A 352 11.54 11.07 18.84
N VAL A 353 11.47 12.36 18.54
CA VAL A 353 12.24 13.44 19.16
C VAL A 353 11.26 14.46 19.74
N HIS A 354 11.34 14.71 21.04
CA HIS A 354 10.44 15.62 21.75
C HIS A 354 10.80 17.09 21.49
N TRP A 355 9.79 17.96 21.43
CA TRP A 355 9.88 19.40 21.19
C TRP A 355 9.55 20.20 22.46
N PRO A 356 10.26 21.33 22.75
CA PRO A 356 11.40 21.88 22.01
C PRO A 356 12.76 21.34 22.47
N ASP A 357 12.82 20.51 23.51
CA ASP A 357 14.08 20.16 24.16
C ASP A 357 14.99 19.18 23.36
N GLY A 358 14.47 18.57 22.29
CA GLY A 358 15.21 17.65 21.43
C GLY A 358 15.55 16.31 22.12
N LYS A 359 14.82 15.95 23.18
CA LYS A 359 15.01 14.67 23.89
C LYS A 359 14.58 13.49 23.03
N ILE A 360 15.24 12.35 23.27
CA ILE A 360 14.92 11.08 22.62
C ILE A 360 13.61 10.52 23.21
N GLY A 361 12.70 10.06 22.35
CA GLY A 361 11.38 9.58 22.73
C GLY A 361 10.39 10.71 23.00
N GLY A 362 9.25 10.37 23.61
CA GLY A 362 8.24 11.34 24.06
C GLY A 362 8.36 11.65 25.56
N LEU A 363 7.23 11.82 26.24
CA LEU A 363 7.21 12.06 27.69
C LEU A 363 7.47 10.79 28.52
N GLY A 364 7.16 9.61 27.95
CA GLY A 364 7.37 8.31 28.59
C GLY A 364 8.85 7.97 28.81
N PRO A 365 9.14 6.95 29.65
CA PRO A 365 10.51 6.52 29.95
C PRO A 365 11.16 5.78 28.77
N ASP A 366 10.35 5.11 27.94
CA ASP A 366 10.80 4.25 26.85
C ASP A 366 11.02 5.04 25.56
N TRP A 367 12.25 5.04 25.04
CA TRP A 367 12.57 5.78 23.81
C TRP A 367 11.83 5.28 22.56
N TRP A 368 11.40 4.01 22.58
CA TRP A 368 10.71 3.31 21.51
C TRP A 368 9.18 3.46 21.59
N ASP A 369 8.63 4.00 22.67
CA ASP A 369 7.21 4.31 22.82
C ASP A 369 7.02 5.78 23.23
N PRO A 370 6.73 6.68 22.28
CA PRO A 370 6.58 8.10 22.59
C PRO A 370 5.35 8.42 23.44
N GLN A 371 4.32 7.56 23.47
CA GLN A 371 3.05 7.82 24.16
C GLN A 371 2.40 9.17 23.79
N ASN A 372 2.53 9.54 22.51
CA ASN A 372 2.07 10.81 21.94
C ASN A 372 0.72 10.70 21.20
N HIS A 373 0.06 9.54 21.29
CA HIS A 373 -1.16 9.21 20.56
C HIS A 373 -2.06 8.29 21.39
N ASP A 374 -3.37 8.41 21.21
CA ASP A 374 -4.36 7.64 21.97
C ASP A 374 -4.49 6.19 21.46
N GLU A 375 -4.18 5.94 20.18
CA GLU A 375 -4.15 4.58 19.64
C GLU A 375 -2.82 3.87 19.97
N PRO A 376 -2.89 2.68 20.61
CA PRO A 376 -1.69 1.94 20.96
C PRO A 376 -0.91 1.50 19.73
N GLY A 377 0.37 1.88 19.65
CA GLY A 377 1.32 1.25 18.74
C GLY A 377 1.68 2.00 17.46
N LEU A 378 0.89 2.98 17.02
CA LEU A 378 1.09 3.67 15.74
C LEU A 378 2.51 4.28 15.60
N TYR A 379 2.94 5.01 16.62
CA TYR A 379 4.26 5.66 16.67
C TYR A 379 5.31 4.87 17.47
N ARG A 380 5.01 3.61 17.84
CA ARG A 380 5.99 2.75 18.52
C ARG A 380 7.01 2.22 17.53
N TRP A 381 8.29 2.26 17.91
CA TRP A 381 9.37 1.71 17.10
C TRP A 381 9.24 0.17 16.98
N PRO A 382 9.50 -0.44 15.81
CA PRO A 382 10.06 0.18 14.60
C PRO A 382 9.04 0.98 13.77
N GLY A 383 7.73 0.76 13.92
CA GLY A 383 6.68 1.56 13.29
C GLY A 383 7.01 1.98 11.84
N PRO A 384 6.85 3.26 11.47
CA PRO A 384 7.16 3.80 10.14
C PRO A 384 8.65 4.16 9.92
N VAL A 385 9.60 3.64 10.70
CA VAL A 385 11.01 4.07 10.66
C VAL A 385 11.68 3.93 9.29
N ALA A 386 11.19 3.02 8.44
CA ALA A 386 11.65 2.88 7.07
C ALA A 386 11.41 4.15 6.23
N MET A 387 10.32 4.90 6.48
CA MET A 387 10.03 6.17 5.80
C MET A 387 11.11 7.21 6.11
N LEU A 388 11.45 7.35 7.40
CA LEU A 388 12.52 8.24 7.86
C LEU A 388 13.89 7.80 7.35
N ALA A 389 14.19 6.50 7.37
CA ALA A 389 15.45 5.97 6.85
C ALA A 389 15.61 6.22 5.34
N ASN A 390 14.56 6.05 4.54
CA ASN A 390 14.57 6.43 3.11
C ASN A 390 14.73 7.95 2.93
N THR A 391 14.18 8.76 3.83
CA THR A 391 14.32 10.23 3.78
C THR A 391 15.75 10.68 4.09
N LEU A 392 16.40 10.04 5.08
CA LEU A 392 17.83 10.24 5.36
C LEU A 392 18.70 9.79 4.18
N LEU A 393 18.37 8.65 3.56
CA LEU A 393 19.05 8.16 2.36
C LEU A 393 18.87 9.13 1.17
N LEU A 394 17.68 9.71 0.98
CA LEU A 394 17.47 10.77 0.00
C LEU A 394 18.35 11.98 0.30
N ALA A 395 18.43 12.43 1.56
CA ALA A 395 19.29 13.54 1.93
C ALA A 395 20.78 13.26 1.65
N HIS A 396 21.24 12.03 1.91
CA HIS A 396 22.57 11.58 1.48
C HIS A 396 22.73 11.63 -0.04
N HIS A 397 21.77 11.08 -0.80
CA HIS A 397 21.79 11.08 -2.26
C HIS A 397 21.89 12.49 -2.86
N MET A 398 21.13 13.43 -2.30
CA MET A 398 21.06 14.80 -2.82
C MET A 398 22.27 15.67 -2.45
N THR A 399 23.00 15.32 -1.38
CA THR A 399 24.05 16.20 -0.81
C THR A 399 25.43 15.58 -0.72
N GLY A 400 25.55 14.26 -0.78
CA GLY A 400 26.76 13.52 -0.44
C GLY A 400 27.11 13.53 1.06
N GLY A 401 26.24 14.05 1.93
CA GLY A 401 26.52 14.15 3.36
C GLY A 401 26.52 12.79 4.06
N ASP A 402 27.68 12.33 4.54
CA ASP A 402 27.83 11.03 5.24
C ASP A 402 27.05 10.94 6.54
N LYS A 403 26.80 12.07 7.22
CA LYS A 403 26.02 12.11 8.47
C LYS A 403 24.61 11.57 8.32
N TYR A 404 24.01 11.68 7.14
CA TYR A 404 22.67 11.16 6.86
C TYR A 404 22.66 9.64 6.66
N LEU A 405 23.81 9.06 6.28
CA LEU A 405 23.97 7.62 6.07
C LEU A 405 24.48 6.90 7.33
N ALA A 406 25.03 7.63 8.30
CA ALA A 406 25.68 7.07 9.49
C ALA A 406 24.76 6.12 10.29
N SER A 407 23.53 6.54 10.61
CA SER A 407 22.59 5.69 11.36
C SER A 407 22.19 4.43 10.60
N ILE A 408 22.00 4.53 9.27
CA ILE A 408 21.71 3.39 8.41
C ILE A 408 22.88 2.38 8.44
N ARG A 409 24.13 2.85 8.38
CA ARG A 409 25.34 2.03 8.54
C ARG A 409 25.38 1.34 9.92
N ASP A 410 25.11 2.09 10.97
CA ASP A 410 25.14 1.57 12.35
C ASP A 410 24.07 0.51 12.58
N MET A 411 22.83 0.76 12.13
CA MET A 411 21.73 -0.21 12.22
C MET A 411 22.00 -1.45 11.35
N ALA A 412 22.60 -1.31 10.17
CA ALA A 412 23.00 -2.44 9.33
C ALA A 412 24.08 -3.30 10.02
N ALA A 413 25.11 -2.67 10.59
CA ALA A 413 26.16 -3.36 11.32
C ALA A 413 25.60 -4.07 12.57
N MET A 414 24.69 -3.41 13.30
CA MET A 414 23.97 -3.98 14.43
C MET A 414 23.13 -5.19 14.02
N ARG A 415 22.35 -5.08 12.95
CA ARG A 415 21.56 -6.18 12.40
C ARG A 415 22.43 -7.38 12.04
N LEU A 416 23.59 -7.16 11.45
CA LEU A 416 24.52 -8.21 11.07
C LEU A 416 25.17 -8.90 12.29
N ARG A 417 25.59 -8.13 13.30
CA ARG A 417 26.19 -8.67 14.54
C ARG A 417 25.25 -9.64 15.26
N HIS A 418 23.94 -9.37 15.24
CA HIS A 418 22.92 -10.19 15.93
C HIS A 418 22.16 -11.14 15.00
N ALA A 419 22.60 -11.31 13.75
CA ALA A 419 21.91 -12.14 12.76
C ALA A 419 21.85 -13.64 13.14
N GLY A 420 22.78 -14.11 13.98
CA GLY A 420 22.86 -15.50 14.45
C GLY A 420 22.27 -15.76 15.83
N SER A 421 21.69 -14.74 16.49
CA SER A 421 21.12 -14.91 17.83
C SER A 421 19.85 -15.77 17.77
N PRO A 422 19.63 -16.71 18.72
CA PRO A 422 18.47 -17.60 18.71
C PRO A 422 17.15 -16.83 18.65
N SER A 423 16.27 -17.20 17.71
CA SER A 423 14.90 -16.69 17.69
C SER A 423 14.13 -17.21 18.90
N GLY A 424 13.77 -16.33 19.84
CA GLY A 424 12.91 -16.69 20.99
C GLY A 424 13.51 -16.43 22.37
N GLU A 425 14.77 -16.01 22.48
CA GLU A 425 15.27 -15.51 23.77
C GLU A 425 14.60 -14.17 24.12
N PRO A 426 14.17 -13.96 25.38
CA PRO A 426 13.67 -12.67 25.84
C PRO A 426 14.73 -11.60 25.64
N GLN A 427 14.45 -10.64 24.75
CA GLN A 427 15.32 -9.49 24.53
C GLN A 427 14.80 -8.31 25.35
N GLU A 428 15.70 -7.59 26.03
CA GLU A 428 15.36 -6.36 26.73
C GLU A 428 14.81 -5.32 25.73
N ALA A 429 13.57 -4.88 25.95
CA ALA A 429 12.91 -3.93 25.07
C ALA A 429 13.72 -2.64 24.93
N GLY A 430 13.93 -2.18 23.70
CA GLY A 430 14.74 -1.02 23.40
C GLY A 430 16.25 -1.24 23.40
N GLY A 431 16.76 -2.43 23.76
CA GLY A 431 18.17 -2.77 23.69
C GLY A 431 18.68 -3.11 22.29
N GLU A 432 19.99 -3.29 22.13
CA GLU A 432 20.64 -3.53 20.82
C GLU A 432 20.11 -4.81 20.12
N ALA A 433 20.07 -5.93 20.82
CA ALA A 433 19.58 -7.20 20.26
C ALA A 433 18.09 -7.12 19.91
N TRP A 434 17.30 -6.42 20.73
CA TRP A 434 15.88 -6.18 20.50
C TRP A 434 15.63 -5.36 19.23
N CYS A 435 16.43 -4.32 19.04
CA CYS A 435 16.46 -3.51 17.83
C CYS A 435 16.84 -4.36 16.61
N ALA A 436 17.96 -5.07 16.68
CA ALA A 436 18.45 -5.90 15.57
C ALA A 436 17.42 -6.93 15.11
N ALA A 437 16.67 -7.56 16.01
CA ALA A 437 15.63 -8.53 15.65
C ALA A 437 14.46 -7.92 14.85
N ARG A 438 14.27 -6.59 14.90
CA ARG A 438 13.15 -5.84 14.31
C ARG A 438 13.53 -4.98 13.12
N MET A 439 14.78 -5.05 12.67
CA MET A 439 15.34 -4.23 11.57
C MET A 439 15.30 -4.90 10.19
N GLY A 440 14.46 -5.92 9.99
CA GLY A 440 14.33 -6.59 8.67
C GLY A 440 13.92 -5.65 7.53
N TRP A 441 13.25 -4.53 7.85
CA TRP A 441 12.89 -3.47 6.90
C TRP A 441 14.10 -2.77 6.27
N LEU A 442 15.31 -2.87 6.84
CA LEU A 442 16.52 -2.26 6.28
C LEU A 442 16.86 -2.80 4.89
N GLY A 443 16.47 -4.03 4.55
CA GLY A 443 16.77 -4.64 3.25
C GLY A 443 16.32 -3.78 2.08
N GLY A 444 15.16 -3.13 2.17
CA GLY A 444 14.66 -2.20 1.15
C GLY A 444 15.50 -0.92 1.04
N VAL A 445 15.81 -0.28 2.17
CA VAL A 445 16.61 0.96 2.22
C VAL A 445 18.02 0.73 1.70
N LEU A 446 18.66 -0.35 2.15
CA LEU A 446 20.01 -0.74 1.70
C LEU A 446 20.02 -1.16 0.24
N GLY A 447 18.94 -1.78 -0.25
CA GLY A 447 18.74 -2.07 -1.66
C GLY A 447 18.74 -0.81 -2.51
N LYS A 448 17.98 0.22 -2.13
CA LYS A 448 17.99 1.53 -2.81
C LYS A 448 19.41 2.13 -2.82
N TYR A 449 20.12 2.11 -1.70
CA TYR A 449 21.51 2.58 -1.64
C TYR A 449 22.41 1.80 -2.61
N ARG A 450 22.39 0.46 -2.55
CA ARG A 450 23.21 -0.43 -3.37
C ARG A 450 23.00 -0.20 -4.87
N LEU A 451 21.75 0.00 -5.30
CA LEU A 451 21.41 0.28 -6.70
C LEU A 451 21.79 1.71 -7.12
N ALA A 452 21.67 2.69 -6.21
CA ALA A 452 21.97 4.08 -6.51
C ALA A 452 23.48 4.38 -6.60
N THR A 453 24.31 3.69 -5.80
CA THR A 453 25.74 3.98 -5.68
C THR A 453 26.64 2.91 -6.29
N GLY A 454 26.17 1.67 -6.41
CA GLY A 454 27.02 0.54 -6.75
C GLY A 454 27.83 -0.02 -5.58
N ASP A 455 27.73 0.56 -4.38
CA ASP A 455 28.55 0.19 -3.21
C ASP A 455 28.09 -1.15 -2.60
N THR A 456 29.00 -2.13 -2.58
CA THR A 456 28.78 -3.51 -2.13
C THR A 456 28.92 -3.69 -0.61
N GLY A 457 29.17 -2.64 0.16
CA GLY A 457 29.49 -2.72 1.59
C GLY A 457 28.40 -3.34 2.46
N PHE A 458 27.16 -3.43 1.94
CA PHE A 458 26.03 -4.05 2.63
C PHE A 458 25.61 -5.41 2.05
N ASP A 459 26.32 -5.94 1.06
CA ASP A 459 25.92 -7.16 0.34
C ASP A 459 25.80 -8.37 1.27
N ALA A 460 26.62 -8.45 2.33
CA ALA A 460 26.50 -9.51 3.34
C ALA A 460 25.15 -9.49 4.09
N LEU A 461 24.59 -8.31 4.35
CA LEU A 461 23.28 -8.17 4.97
C LEU A 461 22.16 -8.36 3.94
N LEU A 462 22.34 -7.83 2.73
CA LEU A 462 21.38 -8.00 1.62
C LEU A 462 21.23 -9.46 1.20
N ALA A 463 22.30 -10.27 1.22
CA ALA A 463 22.22 -11.72 0.99
C ALA A 463 21.26 -12.44 1.95
N ARG A 464 20.95 -11.83 3.12
CA ARG A 464 20.03 -12.38 4.12
C ARG A 464 18.64 -11.75 4.09
N ASP A 465 18.57 -10.42 3.93
CA ASP A 465 17.35 -9.63 4.12
C ASP A 465 16.79 -9.01 2.82
N ALA A 466 17.41 -9.27 1.65
CA ALA A 466 16.91 -8.73 0.39
C ALA A 466 15.53 -9.31 0.03
N PRO A 467 14.56 -8.46 -0.35
CA PRO A 467 13.30 -8.94 -0.92
C PRO A 467 13.53 -9.65 -2.26
N PRO A 468 12.61 -10.53 -2.71
CA PRO A 468 12.82 -11.39 -3.88
C PRO A 468 13.28 -10.68 -5.16
N TYR A 469 12.69 -9.52 -5.46
CA TYR A 469 13.11 -8.72 -6.62
C TYR A 469 14.54 -8.18 -6.48
N LEU A 470 14.94 -7.76 -5.28
CA LEU A 470 16.31 -7.29 -5.06
C LEU A 470 17.32 -8.46 -5.16
N SER A 471 16.97 -9.66 -4.69
CA SER A 471 17.80 -10.85 -4.87
C SER A 471 18.05 -11.17 -6.36
N LEU A 472 17.04 -11.00 -7.22
CA LEU A 472 17.24 -11.06 -8.67
C LEU A 472 18.25 -9.98 -9.13
N ARG A 473 18.03 -8.72 -8.74
CA ARG A 473 18.84 -7.58 -9.19
C ARG A 473 20.30 -7.68 -8.78
N LEU A 474 20.59 -8.27 -7.62
CA LEU A 474 21.95 -8.37 -7.07
C LEU A 474 22.66 -9.66 -7.48
N ASN A 475 21.95 -10.78 -7.47
CA ASN A 475 22.56 -12.11 -7.57
C ASN A 475 22.09 -12.93 -8.78
N GLY A 476 21.09 -12.44 -9.53
CA GLY A 476 20.45 -13.20 -10.62
C GLY A 476 19.54 -14.33 -10.14
N GLU A 477 19.18 -14.36 -8.85
CA GLU A 477 18.34 -15.42 -8.26
C GLU A 477 16.88 -15.32 -8.70
N ARG A 478 16.46 -16.19 -9.62
CA ARG A 478 15.08 -16.21 -10.15
C ARG A 478 14.07 -16.95 -9.28
N GLY A 479 14.49 -18.03 -8.61
CA GLY A 479 13.58 -18.90 -7.86
C GLY A 479 12.72 -18.17 -6.81
N PRO A 480 13.33 -17.35 -5.91
CA PRO A 480 12.57 -16.59 -4.93
C PRO A 480 11.57 -15.61 -5.57
N LEU A 481 11.96 -14.95 -6.67
CA LEU A 481 11.10 -14.03 -7.41
C LEU A 481 9.90 -14.76 -8.02
N GLU A 482 10.14 -15.85 -8.73
CA GLU A 482 9.11 -16.67 -9.37
C GLU A 482 8.10 -17.19 -8.34
N ALA A 483 8.57 -17.74 -7.22
CA ALA A 483 7.70 -18.20 -6.14
C ALA A 483 6.90 -17.07 -5.49
N ALA A 484 7.47 -15.86 -5.39
CA ALA A 484 6.75 -14.70 -4.88
C ALA A 484 5.67 -14.22 -5.86
N LEU A 485 5.99 -14.12 -7.16
CA LEU A 485 5.03 -13.77 -8.20
C LEU A 485 3.89 -14.79 -8.31
N GLU A 486 4.19 -16.10 -8.22
CA GLU A 486 3.17 -17.15 -8.24
C GLU A 486 2.22 -17.03 -7.05
N ARG A 487 2.73 -16.76 -5.84
CA ARG A 487 1.88 -16.51 -4.66
C ARG A 487 1.00 -15.28 -4.84
N THR A 488 1.53 -14.18 -5.38
CA THR A 488 0.76 -12.97 -5.67
C THR A 488 -0.30 -13.21 -6.75
N ALA A 489 0.03 -13.92 -7.83
CA ALA A 489 -0.90 -14.30 -8.88
C ALA A 489 -2.04 -15.17 -8.32
N ARG A 490 -1.72 -16.17 -7.49
CA ARG A 490 -2.70 -17.01 -6.82
C ARG A 490 -3.62 -16.20 -5.91
N ALA A 491 -3.08 -15.27 -5.12
CA ALA A 491 -3.87 -14.42 -4.23
C ALA A 491 -4.94 -13.63 -4.99
N LEU A 492 -4.56 -13.02 -6.12
CA LEU A 492 -5.44 -12.17 -6.92
C LEU A 492 -6.38 -12.97 -7.84
N SER A 493 -6.06 -14.22 -8.14
CA SER A 493 -6.85 -15.10 -9.03
C SER A 493 -7.96 -15.87 -8.30
N ILE A 494 -8.21 -15.57 -7.03
CA ILE A 494 -9.27 -16.19 -6.24
C ILE A 494 -10.04 -15.14 -5.42
N ASN A 495 -11.26 -15.47 -5.01
CA ASN A 495 -12.07 -14.69 -4.08
C ASN A 495 -12.22 -13.22 -4.53
N PHE A 496 -12.56 -13.01 -5.81
CA PHE A 496 -12.67 -11.68 -6.41
C PHE A 496 -13.61 -10.74 -5.62
N GLU A 497 -14.72 -11.28 -5.12
CA GLU A 497 -15.68 -10.58 -4.27
C GLU A 497 -15.03 -10.05 -2.97
N GLY A 498 -14.03 -10.76 -2.44
CA GLY A 498 -13.23 -10.35 -1.28
C GLY A 498 -12.38 -9.11 -1.50
N TYR A 499 -12.10 -8.75 -2.76
CA TYR A 499 -11.41 -7.51 -3.13
C TYR A 499 -12.36 -6.42 -3.66
N THR A 500 -13.64 -6.76 -3.82
CA THR A 500 -14.63 -5.93 -4.51
C THR A 500 -15.92 -5.82 -3.69
N SER A 501 -16.96 -6.57 -4.03
CA SER A 501 -18.32 -6.42 -3.49
C SER A 501 -18.46 -6.67 -1.99
N GLU A 502 -17.54 -7.43 -1.38
CA GLU A 502 -17.55 -7.66 0.07
C GLU A 502 -16.80 -6.59 0.85
N VAL A 503 -15.91 -5.82 0.23
CA VAL A 503 -15.11 -4.80 0.89
C VAL A 503 -15.99 -3.65 1.39
N ARG A 504 -15.68 -3.14 2.59
CA ARG A 504 -16.40 -2.02 3.20
C ARG A 504 -15.53 -0.80 3.46
N TYR A 505 -14.29 -1.02 3.89
CA TYR A 505 -13.31 0.05 4.13
C TYR A 505 -12.31 0.07 2.97
N THR A 506 -12.21 1.21 2.31
CA THR A 506 -11.48 1.35 1.04
C THR A 506 -9.96 1.36 1.25
N ASP A 507 -9.49 1.72 2.43
CA ASP A 507 -8.11 1.50 2.90
C ASP A 507 -7.79 0.02 3.20
N ARG A 508 -8.77 -0.89 3.07
CA ARG A 508 -8.64 -2.34 3.27
C ARG A 508 -8.89 -3.17 2.00
N VAL A 509 -8.87 -2.57 0.81
CA VAL A 509 -9.21 -3.22 -0.48
C VAL A 509 -8.50 -4.54 -0.78
N LEU A 510 -7.29 -4.76 -0.24
CA LEU A 510 -6.53 -6.01 -0.41
C LEU A 510 -6.37 -6.83 0.89
N ARG A 511 -7.12 -6.51 1.96
CA ARG A 511 -6.93 -7.12 3.29
C ARG A 511 -7.77 -8.36 3.55
N PHE A 512 -8.76 -8.66 2.71
CA PHE A 512 -9.61 -9.84 2.89
C PHE A 512 -8.83 -11.16 3.03
N PRO A 513 -7.82 -11.49 2.22
CA PRO A 513 -7.06 -12.73 2.37
C PRO A 513 -6.41 -12.88 3.75
N SER A 514 -6.10 -11.76 4.40
CA SER A 514 -5.43 -11.75 5.69
C SER A 514 -6.27 -12.43 6.77
N ILE A 515 -7.60 -12.54 6.63
CA ILE A 515 -8.46 -13.25 7.59
C ILE A 515 -8.13 -14.75 7.68
N PHE A 516 -7.49 -15.30 6.65
CA PHE A 516 -7.09 -16.70 6.57
C PHE A 516 -5.70 -16.97 7.13
N GLU A 517 -4.99 -15.93 7.59
CA GLU A 517 -3.73 -16.09 8.31
C GLU A 517 -3.95 -16.76 9.67
N ARG A 518 -2.90 -17.44 10.16
CA ARG A 518 -2.91 -18.11 11.46
C ARG A 518 -3.31 -17.14 12.58
N GLY A 519 -4.22 -17.56 13.44
CA GLY A 519 -4.67 -16.78 14.61
C GLY A 519 -5.73 -15.71 14.31
N LYS A 520 -6.23 -15.63 13.07
CA LYS A 520 -7.38 -14.78 12.72
C LYS A 520 -8.67 -15.59 12.68
N LEU A 521 -9.41 -15.57 11.57
CA LEU A 521 -10.68 -16.29 11.45
C LEU A 521 -10.51 -17.80 11.68
N PHE A 522 -9.32 -18.33 11.37
CA PHE A 522 -8.93 -19.71 11.63
C PHE A 522 -7.68 -19.76 12.51
N THR A 523 -7.75 -20.51 13.62
CA THR A 523 -6.62 -20.67 14.55
C THR A 523 -5.36 -21.15 13.85
N GLU A 524 -5.46 -22.17 12.98
CA GLU A 524 -4.33 -22.72 12.23
C GLU A 524 -3.98 -21.94 10.95
N GLY A 525 -4.90 -21.10 10.48
CA GLY A 525 -4.84 -20.47 9.16
C GLY A 525 -5.19 -21.42 8.00
N ILE A 526 -5.24 -20.89 6.77
CA ILE A 526 -5.49 -21.63 5.53
C ILE A 526 -4.39 -21.32 4.53
N SER A 527 -3.50 -22.29 4.28
CA SER A 527 -2.33 -22.12 3.41
C SER A 527 -2.67 -21.88 1.92
N GLY A 528 -3.91 -22.16 1.51
CA GLY A 528 -4.34 -22.07 0.12
C GLY A 528 -4.77 -20.68 -0.35
N ILE A 529 -4.87 -19.70 0.56
CA ILE A 529 -5.34 -18.34 0.28
C ILE A 529 -4.28 -17.34 0.76
N PRO A 530 -3.25 -17.05 -0.06
CA PRO A 530 -2.20 -16.10 0.29
C PRO A 530 -2.69 -14.64 0.18
N SER A 531 -1.99 -13.73 0.85
CA SER A 531 -2.14 -12.28 0.66
C SER A 531 -1.31 -11.81 -0.55
N PRO A 532 -1.82 -10.89 -1.38
CA PRO A 532 -1.07 -10.37 -2.52
C PRO A 532 0.06 -9.43 -2.09
N ASP A 533 1.13 -9.36 -2.88
CA ASP A 533 2.23 -8.42 -2.72
C ASP A 533 2.27 -7.47 -3.93
N THR A 534 1.66 -6.29 -3.79
CA THR A 534 1.66 -5.26 -4.83
C THR A 534 2.99 -4.53 -4.89
N GLY A 535 3.75 -4.45 -3.80
CA GLY A 535 5.11 -3.89 -3.80
C GLY A 535 6.04 -4.69 -4.71
N LEU A 536 5.93 -6.02 -4.73
CA LEU A 536 6.64 -6.88 -5.67
C LEU A 536 6.29 -6.57 -7.13
N LEU A 537 5.00 -6.43 -7.45
CA LEU A 537 4.56 -6.08 -8.80
C LEU A 537 5.11 -4.72 -9.21
N TYR A 538 4.98 -3.71 -8.34
CA TYR A 538 5.55 -2.38 -8.56
C TYR A 538 7.06 -2.46 -8.83
N ALA A 539 7.81 -3.17 -7.99
CA ALA A 539 9.26 -3.25 -8.11
C ALA A 539 9.70 -3.92 -9.41
N THR A 540 9.04 -5.03 -9.78
CA THR A 540 9.36 -5.77 -11.02
C THR A 540 9.06 -4.98 -12.28
N VAL A 541 7.93 -4.24 -12.33
CA VAL A 541 7.55 -3.50 -13.54
C VAL A 541 8.22 -2.13 -13.65
N THR A 542 8.62 -1.51 -12.54
CA THR A 542 9.19 -0.16 -12.55
C THR A 542 10.70 -0.12 -12.41
N GLY A 543 11.32 -1.12 -11.80
CA GLY A 543 12.76 -1.08 -11.50
C GLY A 543 13.12 -0.68 -10.06
N ASP A 544 12.17 -0.15 -9.29
CA ASP A 544 12.38 0.45 -7.97
C ASP A 544 12.24 -0.59 -6.83
N PRO A 545 13.30 -0.89 -6.05
CA PRO A 545 13.14 -1.78 -4.90
C PRO A 545 12.42 -1.07 -3.76
N GLY A 546 11.19 -1.49 -3.46
CA GLY A 546 10.38 -0.96 -2.34
C GLY A 546 9.12 -0.26 -2.83
N ASP A 547 8.87 0.95 -2.35
CA ASP A 547 7.69 1.76 -2.66
C ASP A 547 8.02 3.07 -3.39
N ALA A 548 6.97 3.66 -3.98
CA ALA A 548 7.02 4.93 -4.71
C ALA A 548 6.96 6.18 -3.82
N GLY A 549 6.71 6.03 -2.51
CA GLY A 549 6.49 7.14 -1.59
C GLY A 549 7.78 7.83 -1.17
N TYR A 550 8.83 7.07 -0.87
CA TYR A 550 10.06 7.62 -0.26
C TYR A 550 11.31 7.21 -1.02
N PHE A 551 12.04 8.21 -1.52
CA PHE A 551 13.18 8.02 -2.42
C PHE A 551 12.84 7.10 -3.62
N PRO A 552 11.78 7.37 -4.40
CA PRO A 552 11.41 6.50 -5.52
C PRO A 552 12.53 6.42 -6.57
N MET A 553 12.82 5.21 -7.02
CA MET A 553 13.83 4.91 -8.05
C MET A 553 13.21 4.22 -9.27
N ASN A 554 11.94 4.49 -9.56
CA ASN A 554 11.26 3.92 -10.73
C ASN A 554 11.99 4.34 -12.00
N ALA A 555 12.42 3.35 -12.78
CA ALA A 555 13.28 3.51 -13.96
C ALA A 555 12.49 3.68 -15.25
N VAL A 556 11.25 3.18 -15.29
CA VAL A 556 10.43 3.15 -16.49
C VAL A 556 8.95 3.30 -16.14
N ARG A 557 8.21 3.94 -17.04
CA ARG A 557 6.76 3.81 -17.16
C ARG A 557 6.43 3.26 -18.54
N TRP A 558 5.69 2.16 -18.59
CA TRP A 558 5.24 1.56 -19.84
C TRP A 558 4.02 2.35 -20.35
N ARG A 559 4.15 3.01 -21.50
CA ARG A 559 3.10 3.86 -22.11
C ARG A 559 2.05 3.00 -22.84
N THR A 560 1.52 2.02 -22.11
CA THR A 560 0.54 1.05 -22.60
C THR A 560 -0.17 0.36 -21.41
N PRO A 561 -1.37 -0.22 -21.59
CA PRO A 561 -2.03 -0.98 -20.53
C PRO A 561 -1.28 -2.27 -20.17
N ALA A 562 -1.41 -2.74 -18.92
CA ALA A 562 -0.75 -3.98 -18.47
C ALA A 562 -1.25 -5.25 -19.20
N LYS A 563 -2.44 -5.20 -19.80
CA LYS A 563 -3.07 -6.33 -20.50
C LYS A 563 -2.14 -6.97 -21.54
N ASN A 564 -2.06 -8.30 -21.55
CA ASN A 564 -1.24 -9.12 -22.44
C ASN A 564 0.26 -8.75 -22.43
N LEU A 565 0.80 -8.29 -21.29
CA LEU A 565 2.22 -7.95 -21.14
C LEU A 565 2.73 -8.43 -19.79
N ALA A 566 3.92 -9.03 -19.81
CA ALA A 566 4.79 -9.12 -18.65
C ALA A 566 6.03 -8.28 -18.90
N ALA A 567 6.46 -7.55 -17.88
CA ALA A 567 7.61 -6.66 -17.91
C ALA A 567 8.40 -6.78 -16.60
N LEU A 568 9.64 -7.24 -16.71
CA LEU A 568 10.56 -7.41 -15.60
C LEU A 568 11.79 -6.55 -15.83
N VAL A 569 11.94 -5.46 -15.09
CA VAL A 569 13.15 -4.64 -15.11
C VAL A 569 14.29 -5.41 -14.45
N THR A 570 15.34 -5.71 -15.20
CA THR A 570 16.48 -6.51 -14.74
C THR A 570 17.69 -5.67 -14.40
N ASP A 571 17.82 -4.48 -14.99
CA ASP A 571 18.84 -3.50 -14.62
C ASP A 571 18.37 -2.06 -14.88
N SER A 572 18.89 -1.12 -14.11
CA SER A 572 18.55 0.30 -14.22
C SER A 572 19.63 1.17 -13.57
N GLY A 573 19.88 2.32 -14.18
CA GLY A 573 20.83 3.32 -13.68
C GLY A 573 20.79 4.59 -14.51
N LYS A 574 21.71 5.52 -14.21
CA LYS A 574 21.81 6.80 -14.96
C LYS A 574 22.36 6.63 -16.38
N ASP A 575 22.98 5.48 -16.67
CA ASP A 575 23.70 5.19 -17.91
C ASP A 575 23.25 3.90 -18.59
N ARG A 576 22.25 3.22 -18.03
CA ARG A 576 21.77 1.94 -18.54
C ARG A 576 20.34 1.61 -18.09
N PHE A 577 19.70 0.77 -18.87
CA PHE A 577 18.40 0.17 -18.55
C PHE A 577 18.30 -1.20 -19.21
N ALA A 578 17.75 -2.19 -18.53
CA ALA A 578 17.46 -3.49 -19.11
C ALA A 578 16.15 -4.07 -18.57
N ALA A 579 15.43 -4.77 -19.44
CA ALA A 579 14.19 -5.46 -19.08
C ALA A 579 13.98 -6.73 -19.90
N GLU A 580 13.30 -7.69 -19.29
CA GLU A 580 12.71 -8.85 -19.96
C GLU A 580 11.22 -8.58 -20.20
N LEU A 581 10.76 -8.81 -21.42
CA LEU A 581 9.43 -8.47 -21.88
C LEU A 581 8.79 -9.67 -22.57
N PHE A 582 7.54 -9.98 -22.25
CA PHE A 582 6.77 -11.00 -22.96
C PHE A 582 5.40 -10.45 -23.35
N HIS A 583 5.13 -10.41 -24.66
CA HIS A 583 3.81 -10.03 -25.16
C HIS A 583 2.96 -11.26 -25.45
N PHE A 584 1.77 -11.33 -24.84
CA PHE A 584 0.87 -12.48 -24.93
C PHE A 584 -0.17 -12.36 -26.05
N GLY A 585 -0.15 -11.30 -26.85
CA GLY A 585 -1.04 -11.13 -27.99
C GLY A 585 -0.47 -11.76 -29.26
N ASP A 586 -1.33 -12.05 -30.22
CA ASP A 586 -0.94 -12.71 -31.48
C ASP A 586 -0.24 -11.77 -32.47
N ALA A 587 -0.57 -10.47 -32.42
CA ALA A 587 -0.01 -9.45 -33.28
C ALA A 587 1.15 -8.72 -32.60
N PRO A 588 2.17 -8.25 -33.35
CA PRO A 588 3.23 -7.43 -32.78
C PRO A 588 2.70 -6.19 -32.06
N ARG A 589 3.26 -5.88 -30.89
CA ARG A 589 2.90 -4.71 -30.09
C ARG A 589 3.99 -3.65 -30.16
N ASN A 590 3.63 -2.45 -30.59
CA ASN A 590 4.50 -1.29 -30.41
C ASN A 590 4.43 -0.85 -28.95
N LEU A 591 5.46 -1.19 -28.19
CA LEU A 591 5.63 -0.84 -26.80
C LEU A 591 6.38 0.48 -26.71
N ARG A 592 5.65 1.54 -26.37
CA ARG A 592 6.23 2.82 -25.97
C ARG A 592 6.55 2.80 -24.48
N MET A 593 7.69 3.36 -24.09
CA MET A 593 8.14 3.44 -22.70
C MET A 593 8.76 4.81 -22.44
N GLU A 594 8.58 5.31 -21.22
CA GLU A 594 9.19 6.54 -20.73
C GLU A 594 10.29 6.17 -19.72
N LEU A 595 11.54 6.55 -19.99
CA LEU A 595 12.71 6.15 -19.19
C LEU A 595 13.09 7.25 -18.19
N LEU A 596 12.97 6.98 -16.90
CA LEU A 596 12.91 8.03 -15.89
C LEU A 596 14.27 8.37 -15.25
N LEU A 597 15.27 7.50 -15.38
CA LEU A 597 16.57 7.65 -14.71
C LEU A 597 17.75 7.98 -15.65
N LEU A 598 17.62 7.78 -16.96
CA LEU A 598 18.73 7.98 -17.89
C LEU A 598 19.17 9.46 -17.92
N ALA A 599 20.47 9.69 -17.77
CA ALA A 599 21.07 11.00 -17.90
C ALA A 599 21.20 11.41 -19.38
N PRO A 600 21.32 12.71 -19.69
CA PRO A 600 21.56 13.15 -21.06
C PRO A 600 22.81 12.50 -21.69
N GLY A 601 22.69 12.06 -22.94
CA GLY A 601 23.77 11.40 -23.68
C GLY A 601 23.29 10.53 -24.83
N GLU A 602 24.26 9.90 -25.49
CA GLU A 602 24.03 8.94 -26.58
C GLU A 602 24.01 7.51 -26.04
N TYR A 603 23.04 6.71 -26.49
CA TYR A 603 22.82 5.35 -26.02
C TYR A 603 22.67 4.39 -27.20
N ARG A 604 23.09 3.14 -26.99
CA ARG A 604 22.73 2.00 -27.85
C ARG A 604 21.49 1.34 -27.28
N LEU A 605 20.44 1.23 -28.08
CA LEU A 605 19.23 0.46 -27.82
C LEU A 605 19.35 -0.89 -28.54
N ARG A 606 19.17 -1.99 -27.83
CA ARG A 606 19.18 -3.35 -28.39
C ARG A 606 17.97 -4.12 -27.89
N VAL A 607 17.28 -4.81 -28.79
CA VAL A 607 16.19 -5.75 -28.48
C VAL A 607 16.53 -7.09 -29.10
N ASP A 608 16.62 -8.14 -28.28
CA ASP A 608 16.86 -9.52 -28.71
C ASP A 608 15.59 -10.36 -28.49
N CYS A 609 15.09 -10.98 -29.55
CA CYS A 609 13.93 -11.87 -29.53
C CYS A 609 14.36 -13.26 -30.06
N GLY A 610 14.95 -14.09 -29.19
CA GLY A 610 15.29 -15.48 -29.54
C GLY A 610 16.23 -15.61 -30.75
N GLY A 611 17.16 -14.66 -30.93
CA GLY A 611 18.13 -14.65 -32.03
C GLY A 611 17.86 -13.61 -33.12
N ASP A 612 16.69 -12.97 -33.16
CA ASP A 612 16.48 -11.73 -33.94
C ASP A 612 16.87 -10.52 -33.08
N THR A 613 18.06 -9.97 -33.35
CA THR A 613 18.59 -8.79 -32.65
C THR A 613 18.40 -7.54 -33.49
N LYS A 614 17.67 -6.56 -32.93
CA LYS A 614 17.52 -5.22 -33.50
C LYS A 614 18.29 -4.22 -32.67
N GLU A 615 19.10 -3.40 -33.33
CA GLU A 615 19.87 -2.33 -32.69
C GLU A 615 19.58 -0.97 -33.31
N SER A 616 19.54 0.07 -32.46
CA SER A 616 19.44 1.46 -32.87
C SER A 616 20.18 2.38 -31.89
N THR A 617 20.26 3.66 -32.22
CA THR A 617 20.82 4.70 -31.34
C THR A 617 19.67 5.52 -30.73
N LEU A 618 19.83 5.90 -29.47
CA LEU A 618 18.92 6.75 -28.72
C LEU A 618 19.70 7.97 -28.19
N THR A 619 19.30 9.16 -28.59
CA THR A 619 19.78 10.42 -28.01
C THR A 619 18.85 10.86 -26.88
N VAL A 620 19.38 10.99 -25.67
CA VAL A 620 18.66 11.55 -24.52
C VAL A 620 19.09 13.00 -24.36
N ALA A 621 18.22 13.92 -24.76
CA ALA A 621 18.47 15.37 -24.67
C ALA A 621 17.85 16.01 -23.41
N ALA A 622 16.72 15.46 -22.95
CA ALA A 622 15.99 15.93 -21.79
C ALA A 622 15.66 14.74 -20.87
N PRO A 623 15.33 14.98 -19.59
CA PRO A 623 14.81 13.93 -18.71
C PRO A 623 13.61 13.23 -19.33
N ARG A 624 13.41 11.96 -18.99
CA ARG A 624 12.22 11.18 -19.38
C ARG A 624 12.03 11.02 -20.90
N PRO A 625 13.06 10.58 -21.66
CA PRO A 625 12.89 10.29 -23.08
C PRO A 625 11.84 9.18 -23.27
N GLU A 626 11.01 9.34 -24.30
CA GLU A 626 10.13 8.27 -24.77
C GLU A 626 10.83 7.46 -25.87
N VAL A 627 10.73 6.13 -25.76
CA VAL A 627 11.30 5.17 -26.70
C VAL A 627 10.23 4.19 -27.11
N THR A 628 10.21 3.79 -28.38
CA THR A 628 9.29 2.75 -28.87
C THR A 628 10.08 1.57 -29.39
N VAL A 629 9.68 0.36 -28.98
CA VAL A 629 10.18 -0.91 -29.50
C VAL A 629 9.00 -1.76 -29.96
N THR A 630 9.20 -2.61 -30.96
CA THR A 630 8.17 -3.57 -31.39
C THR A 630 8.45 -4.92 -30.78
N LEU A 631 7.50 -5.43 -29.99
CA LEU A 631 7.56 -6.76 -29.39
C LEU A 631 6.80 -7.76 -30.26
N PRO A 632 7.39 -8.92 -30.60
CA PRO A 632 6.66 -10.03 -31.21
C PRO A 632 5.69 -10.66 -30.19
N GLY A 633 4.61 -11.27 -30.70
CA GLY A 633 3.70 -12.08 -29.90
C GLY A 633 4.30 -13.42 -29.54
N GLY A 634 4.05 -13.90 -28.32
CA GLY A 634 4.40 -15.26 -27.88
C GLY A 634 5.89 -15.53 -27.69
N GLN A 635 6.73 -14.49 -27.64
CA GLN A 635 8.19 -14.63 -27.51
C GLN A 635 8.74 -13.73 -26.41
N LEU A 636 9.77 -14.24 -25.71
CA LEU A 636 10.54 -13.47 -24.75
C LEU A 636 11.49 -12.53 -25.48
N ALA A 637 11.41 -11.24 -25.16
CA ALA A 637 12.31 -10.21 -25.64
C ALA A 637 13.19 -9.68 -24.50
N GLN A 638 14.48 -9.50 -24.78
CA GLN A 638 15.42 -8.84 -23.88
C GLN A 638 15.78 -7.46 -24.42
N LEU A 639 15.47 -6.44 -23.65
CA LEU A 639 15.74 -5.04 -23.95
C LEU A 639 16.97 -4.57 -23.18
N PHE A 640 17.90 -3.91 -23.88
CA PHE A 640 19.08 -3.29 -23.30
C PHE A 640 19.25 -1.88 -23.85
N ILE A 641 19.52 -0.93 -22.96
CA ILE A 641 19.91 0.44 -23.26
C ILE A 641 21.20 0.71 -22.51
N THR A 642 22.25 1.09 -23.23
CA THR A 642 23.58 1.30 -22.65
C THR A 642 24.20 2.57 -23.21
N ARG A 643 24.78 3.41 -22.35
CA ARG A 643 25.42 4.65 -22.78
C ARG A 643 26.61 4.32 -23.70
N ARG A 644 26.72 5.04 -24.81
CA ARG A 644 27.89 4.97 -25.69
C ARG A 644 29.04 5.72 -25.01
N SER A 645 30.20 5.07 -24.94
CA SER A 645 31.46 5.64 -24.47
C SER A 645 31.92 6.81 -25.32
#